data_AF-A0A1G2K552-F1
#
_entry.id   AF-A0A1G2K552-F1
#
_cell.length_a   1.000
_cell.length_b   1.000
_cell.length_c   1.000
_cell.angle_alpha   90.00
_cell.angle_beta   90.00
_cell.angle_gamma   90.00
#
_symmetry.space_group_name_H-M   'P 1'
#
loop_
_entity.id
_entity.type
_entity.pdbx_description
1 polymer ?
#
loop_
_entity_poly.entity_id
_entity_poly.type
_entity_poly.pdbx_seq_one_letter_code
_entity_poly.pdbx_strand_id
1 'polypeptide(L)'
;MKKVPKFLKKASKSILIFMLAAGWGFFGWPQFSGFPQKIHEAKASPGARAKTVEILAGQYAGDGLGGQNSNTNQSFAESNFNLAESSVSVKNAFVVVEMQLNGAADRGNATGHLLSFDACANPCTADPWAGSGRVEDNQGSTILQYQDITGAMYVRLLIDVTKETQLAAYTGSDSTMDFMVGYRVNNGATAATIDSAKAKLFITYTYDDTSASITNTVIYPLESTASGDQGTRRASQASACTKGTNCPTFTYNMDTAEFSEKISQWFEVGGFNDLNSGTDVTRNINIEGTDVDSSTFYHEAAQASGQGNWSQAWWSGVSGFAENTAQTLEHYFAAGTQYLIGGEVFETYTASSSAATKTRTISFPIGVITNDILSTGVDYSATTTVYFAESGVSIKKAWLRILETGDDATGAHTFSVKTEVGANAQSAASVYNQDTPAVMIIMTNPIIHVIPSSDYTELAAATASSGKDVGVAVQSNSAEIDGVSAELMITYTYTGEANGYLTSLASFAGQTATAGVSQSETLSNMATSTLPETTGAKTMRAAALRASYAASESTAAMLQSDSFTVDTNLSTGSPTCSNAYESATDLADAYMEFYKLVTSAMNTTDGQEYSVCYTNDGAGDAQTGAKMNGWLIYTYQWDAPPNIFVSSATPTLDVRVPPSSATTTVPAIKILATAASQITTSGIRINIDPNFPLLWDGACSGSTTPAFSGSAAGKITAANSGFICSSGSARTFYIDVDTTFDSGDDIIITSGVSWGATSTAFAASTTLSLSIDGGVTRAKTATSSIAVKGILAVSDHSAGQITDQFADMLETETSTSSELFRFKLAPNGESASTTLKLTYTTSGIDDGDIASGDIYVDTDANGRVNGAEATAGFNCSPPSGGTITCNGTTTVSAATNYIYKATVSNLATGDSITFDTISTSNVVGIGATSKTYTSRLTTTASMNSATHQKSKIIAFSSDYSQNFLLDGSLAAMAPITIRVYANQKATTSTGFRIKIPTTLDFTWDITDQSASTGGNAANKVDAVVVFPDTKTLYITINTDFIAGDEVQIGGLSFKNFSSISGPDSLQLYTGGADDAGVDAIDNKIKQVVGVMGTGAATATDAAPFAIPLGGGLQNSGVGTPVEPPPFEQPQGGGTDQGGGTTPSE
;
A
#
# COMPACT_ATOMS: atom_id res chain seq x y z
N MET A 1 17.29 43.44 -42.46
CA MET A 1 18.49 44.21 -42.87
C MET A 1 19.50 44.22 -41.73
N LYS A 2 20.78 43.93 -42.02
CA LYS A 2 22.04 44.06 -41.21
C LYS A 2 22.11 43.24 -39.90
N LYS A 3 22.76 42.07 -39.85
CA LYS A 3 24.22 41.71 -39.82
C LYS A 3 24.81 41.52 -38.39
N VAL A 4 24.89 40.23 -37.99
CA VAL A 4 25.92 39.43 -37.24
C VAL A 4 27.33 40.10 -37.23
N PRO A 5 28.27 39.94 -36.25
CA PRO A 5 28.71 38.61 -35.75
C PRO A 5 29.43 38.36 -34.38
N LYS A 6 29.33 37.07 -33.98
CA LYS A 6 30.33 36.09 -33.43
C LYS A 6 31.49 36.54 -32.53
N PHE A 7 31.74 35.76 -31.46
CA PHE A 7 33.03 35.07 -31.22
C PHE A 7 32.85 33.74 -30.45
N LEU A 8 33.83 32.84 -30.61
CA LEU A 8 33.80 31.37 -30.49
C LEU A 8 34.89 30.85 -29.53
N LYS A 9 34.74 29.58 -29.08
CA LYS A 9 35.75 28.58 -28.60
C LYS A 9 36.22 28.72 -27.13
N LYS A 10 36.48 27.68 -26.33
CA LYS A 10 36.92 26.25 -26.53
C LYS A 10 36.72 25.53 -25.16
N ALA A 11 35.99 24.41 -25.05
CA ALA A 11 36.42 23.00 -25.04
C ALA A 11 37.39 22.51 -23.92
N SER A 12 36.90 21.57 -23.08
CA SER A 12 37.40 20.16 -22.89
C SER A 12 37.76 19.71 -21.45
N LYS A 13 37.15 18.56 -21.05
CA LYS A 13 37.61 17.46 -20.14
C LYS A 13 37.86 17.79 -18.65
N SER A 14 37.70 16.92 -17.64
CA SER A 14 37.05 15.64 -17.35
C SER A 14 37.46 15.27 -15.89
N ILE A 15 36.57 14.64 -15.10
CA ILE A 15 36.83 13.61 -14.05
C ILE A 15 37.16 14.01 -12.58
N LEU A 16 36.55 13.22 -11.65
CA LEU A 16 36.76 12.94 -10.20
C LEU A 16 36.21 13.99 -9.18
N ILE A 17 35.15 13.76 -8.38
CA ILE A 17 34.83 12.81 -7.27
C ILE A 17 34.98 13.45 -5.86
N PHE A 18 33.97 13.16 -5.01
CA PHE A 18 33.84 13.24 -3.53
C PHE A 18 33.43 14.54 -2.78
N MET A 19 32.23 14.43 -2.20
CA MET A 19 31.66 14.93 -0.93
C MET A 19 32.47 15.87 0.00
N LEU A 20 31.84 16.93 0.53
CA LEU A 20 31.25 17.04 1.89
C LEU A 20 31.08 18.51 2.36
N ALA A 21 29.93 18.75 2.99
CA ALA A 21 29.65 19.60 4.16
C ALA A 21 29.85 21.14 4.16
N ALA A 22 28.72 21.78 4.52
CA ALA A 22 28.56 22.85 5.52
C ALA A 22 28.96 24.31 5.20
N GLY A 23 27.93 25.16 5.07
CA GLY A 23 27.66 26.14 6.13
C GLY A 23 27.88 27.64 5.86
N TRP A 24 26.76 28.38 5.98
CA TRP A 24 26.59 29.77 6.48
C TRP A 24 26.65 30.96 5.49
N GLY A 25 25.55 31.76 5.48
CA GLY A 25 25.65 33.22 5.67
C GLY A 25 25.13 34.20 4.59
N PHE A 26 23.80 34.28 4.43
CA PHE A 26 22.96 35.51 4.33
C PHE A 26 23.23 36.71 3.37
N PHE A 27 22.10 37.13 2.75
CA PHE A 27 21.65 38.42 2.18
C PHE A 27 21.87 38.79 0.69
N GLY A 28 20.75 38.81 -0.06
CA GLY A 28 20.59 39.53 -1.33
C GLY A 28 19.49 38.99 -2.27
N TRP A 29 18.21 39.24 -2.00
CA TRP A 29 17.07 39.11 -2.95
C TRP A 29 16.83 40.47 -3.67
N PRO A 30 16.02 40.57 -4.77
CA PRO A 30 15.36 39.54 -5.58
C PRO A 30 15.54 39.71 -7.11
N GLN A 31 15.33 38.66 -7.90
CA GLN A 31 14.43 38.70 -9.07
C GLN A 31 14.09 37.26 -9.49
N PHE A 32 12.83 36.90 -9.25
CA PHE A 32 12.19 35.65 -9.63
C PHE A 32 11.72 35.71 -11.08
N SER A 33 12.01 34.67 -11.86
CA SER A 33 11.16 34.25 -12.97
C SER A 33 11.36 32.76 -13.26
N GLY A 34 10.31 31.97 -13.01
CA GLY A 34 9.96 30.81 -13.82
C GLY A 34 10.59 29.46 -13.46
N PHE A 35 10.04 28.79 -12.45
CA PHE A 35 9.82 27.33 -12.50
C PHE A 35 8.50 27.01 -11.75
N PRO A 36 7.61 26.18 -12.31
CA PRO A 36 6.39 25.78 -11.61
C PRO A 36 6.78 24.97 -10.38
N GLN A 37 6.47 25.49 -9.19
CA GLN A 37 6.50 24.68 -7.98
C GLN A 37 5.45 23.59 -8.14
N LYS A 38 5.91 22.33 -8.20
CA LYS A 38 5.07 21.20 -7.82
C LYS A 38 4.65 21.44 -6.38
N ILE A 39 3.39 21.85 -6.21
CA ILE A 39 2.71 21.74 -4.93
C ILE A 39 2.81 20.26 -4.54
N HIS A 40 3.28 19.98 -3.32
CA HIS A 40 3.18 18.65 -2.76
C HIS A 40 1.69 18.33 -2.63
N GLU A 41 1.12 17.65 -3.61
CA GLU A 41 -0.15 16.95 -3.45
C GLU A 41 0.03 15.95 -2.32
N ALA A 42 -0.72 16.17 -1.23
CA ALA A 42 -0.86 15.18 -0.18
C ALA A 42 -1.35 13.88 -0.84
N LYS A 43 -0.47 12.88 -0.85
CA LYS A 43 -0.76 11.55 -1.37
C LYS A 43 -2.02 11.02 -0.68
N ALA A 44 -3.08 10.76 -1.44
CA ALA A 44 -4.34 10.27 -0.91
C ALA A 44 -4.13 9.04 -0.01
N SER A 45 -4.84 9.01 1.12
CA SER A 45 -4.88 7.87 2.05
C SER A 45 -5.38 6.61 1.30
N PRO A 46 -4.93 5.39 1.65
CA PRO A 46 -5.34 4.15 0.98
C PRO A 46 -6.87 3.87 0.94
N GLY A 47 -7.68 4.63 1.66
CA GLY A 47 -9.15 4.65 1.61
C GLY A 47 -9.70 6.08 1.61
N ALA A 48 -9.46 6.88 0.56
CA ALA A 48 -9.98 8.24 0.46
C ALA A 48 -11.33 8.27 -0.29
N ARG A 49 -12.29 9.08 0.18
CA ARG A 49 -13.59 9.35 -0.47
C ARG A 49 -13.77 10.84 -0.74
N ALA A 50 -14.76 11.20 -1.56
CA ALA A 50 -15.11 12.59 -1.85
C ALA A 50 -16.59 12.90 -1.67
N LYS A 51 -16.86 14.17 -1.34
CA LYS A 51 -18.22 14.74 -1.24
C LYS A 51 -18.20 16.25 -1.45
N THR A 52 -19.38 16.80 -1.71
CA THR A 52 -19.65 18.23 -1.69
C THR A 52 -20.64 18.54 -0.58
N VAL A 53 -20.42 19.65 0.13
CA VAL A 53 -21.40 20.23 1.07
C VAL A 53 -21.77 21.64 0.61
N GLU A 54 -23.02 22.03 0.85
CA GLU A 54 -23.53 23.39 0.63
C GLU A 54 -23.78 24.09 1.97
N ILE A 55 -23.44 25.37 2.04
CA ILE A 55 -23.60 26.19 3.25
C ILE A 55 -24.18 27.53 2.83
N LEU A 56 -25.26 27.96 3.48
CA LEU A 56 -25.74 29.33 3.30
C LEU A 56 -24.69 30.30 3.85
N ALA A 57 -24.13 31.13 2.97
CA ALA A 57 -23.08 32.09 3.30
C ALA A 57 -23.62 33.47 3.69
N GLY A 58 -24.90 33.72 3.44
CA GLY A 58 -25.59 34.92 3.91
C GLY A 58 -26.72 35.38 3.02
N GLN A 59 -27.52 36.30 3.55
CA GLN A 59 -28.64 36.93 2.85
C GLN A 59 -28.81 38.38 3.30
N TYR A 60 -29.26 39.22 2.38
CA TYR A 60 -29.65 40.60 2.57
C TYR A 60 -30.87 40.89 1.68
N ALA A 61 -31.84 41.60 2.26
CA ALA A 61 -32.95 42.20 1.54
C ALA A 61 -33.14 43.63 2.06
N GLY A 62 -33.36 44.57 1.15
CA GLY A 62 -33.71 45.97 1.46
C GLY A 62 -35.06 46.10 2.15
N ASP A 63 -35.50 47.33 2.38
CA ASP A 63 -36.77 47.63 3.07
C ASP A 63 -37.92 48.02 2.11
N GLY A 64 -37.73 47.82 0.80
CA GLY A 64 -38.65 48.26 -0.26
C GLY A 64 -38.59 49.76 -0.57
N LEU A 65 -37.77 50.54 0.14
CA LEU A 65 -37.60 51.99 -0.08
C LEU A 65 -36.12 52.39 -0.26
N GLY A 66 -35.18 51.50 0.09
CA GLY A 66 -33.75 51.64 -0.16
C GLY A 66 -32.98 50.31 -0.05
N GLY A 67 -31.99 50.15 -0.93
CA GLY A 67 -31.03 49.04 -0.91
C GLY A 67 -29.67 49.40 -0.31
N GLN A 68 -28.71 48.49 -0.44
CA GLN A 68 -27.31 48.76 -0.13
C GLN A 68 -26.65 49.61 -1.22
N ASN A 69 -25.65 50.39 -0.83
CA ASN A 69 -24.94 51.28 -1.74
C ASN A 69 -24.02 50.50 -2.68
N SER A 70 -24.16 50.72 -3.99
CA SER A 70 -23.13 50.40 -4.99
C SER A 70 -21.87 51.23 -4.76
N ASN A 71 -20.76 50.80 -5.36
CA ASN A 71 -19.40 51.36 -5.18
C ASN A 71 -18.93 51.36 -3.71
N THR A 72 -19.63 50.65 -2.84
CA THR A 72 -19.29 50.46 -1.43
C THR A 72 -19.12 48.97 -1.17
N ASN A 73 -18.09 48.61 -0.42
CA ASN A 73 -17.87 47.23 0.01
C ASN A 73 -18.96 46.80 0.99
N GLN A 74 -19.68 45.73 0.70
CA GLN A 74 -20.73 45.14 1.52
C GLN A 74 -20.32 43.75 1.99
N SER A 75 -20.74 43.32 3.18
CA SER A 75 -20.47 41.96 3.64
C SER A 75 -21.73 41.33 4.19
N PHE A 76 -21.85 40.02 4.00
CA PHE A 76 -22.80 39.23 4.77
C PHE A 76 -22.33 39.06 6.21
N ALA A 77 -23.21 38.69 7.13
CA ALA A 77 -22.81 38.33 8.49
C ALA A 77 -21.82 37.17 8.46
N GLU A 78 -20.84 37.18 9.37
CA GLU A 78 -19.92 36.06 9.56
C GLU A 78 -20.72 34.78 9.86
N SER A 79 -20.30 33.70 9.23
CA SER A 79 -20.86 32.36 9.39
C SER A 79 -19.73 31.38 9.68
N ASN A 80 -20.06 30.17 10.12
CA ASN A 80 -19.06 29.15 10.37
C ASN A 80 -19.50 27.77 9.90
N PHE A 81 -18.53 26.87 9.80
CA PHE A 81 -18.78 25.47 9.53
C PHE A 81 -17.69 24.57 10.12
N ASN A 82 -18.00 23.29 10.24
CA ASN A 82 -17.06 22.22 10.56
C ASN A 82 -17.34 21.02 9.66
N LEU A 83 -16.27 20.41 9.13
CA LEU A 83 -16.35 19.12 8.45
C LEU A 83 -15.91 18.04 9.44
N ALA A 84 -16.79 17.08 9.71
CA ALA A 84 -16.61 16.10 10.76
C ALA A 84 -15.57 15.02 10.39
N GLU A 85 -15.30 14.85 9.10
CA GLU A 85 -14.36 13.85 8.64
C GLU A 85 -12.90 14.20 8.97
N SER A 86 -12.06 13.18 9.12
CA SER A 86 -10.62 13.35 9.32
C SER A 86 -9.86 13.38 7.98
N SER A 87 -8.66 13.95 8.02
CA SER A 87 -7.78 14.07 6.85
C SER A 87 -8.46 14.76 5.66
N VAL A 88 -9.29 15.78 5.93
CA VAL A 88 -9.93 16.57 4.88
C VAL A 88 -8.87 17.24 4.02
N SER A 89 -9.10 17.24 2.70
CA SER A 89 -8.36 18.04 1.74
C SER A 89 -9.36 18.66 0.78
N VAL A 90 -9.51 19.99 0.86
CA VAL A 90 -10.36 20.77 -0.05
C VAL A 90 -9.77 20.67 -1.46
N LYS A 91 -10.60 20.23 -2.42
CA LYS A 91 -10.21 20.08 -3.83
C LYS A 91 -10.83 21.16 -4.70
N ASN A 92 -12.03 21.60 -4.35
CA ASN A 92 -12.69 22.72 -5.00
C ASN A 92 -13.60 23.41 -3.99
N ALA A 93 -13.64 24.73 -3.98
CA ALA A 93 -14.60 25.50 -3.22
C ALA A 93 -14.95 26.77 -3.97
N PHE A 94 -16.23 27.13 -4.02
CA PHE A 94 -16.68 28.34 -4.70
C PHE A 94 -17.92 28.92 -4.03
N VAL A 95 -18.12 30.22 -4.21
CA VAL A 95 -19.30 30.93 -3.72
C VAL A 95 -20.16 31.34 -4.89
N VAL A 96 -21.46 31.06 -4.80
CA VAL A 96 -22.50 31.60 -5.69
C VAL A 96 -23.11 32.80 -5.01
N VAL A 97 -23.11 33.96 -5.67
CA VAL A 97 -23.71 35.22 -5.18
C VAL A 97 -24.79 35.67 -6.16
N GLU A 98 -26.00 35.92 -5.67
CA GLU A 98 -27.11 36.43 -6.47
C GLU A 98 -27.54 37.80 -5.96
N MET A 99 -27.82 38.73 -6.86
CA MET A 99 -28.23 40.08 -6.53
C MET A 99 -29.34 40.59 -7.45
N GLN A 100 -30.31 41.29 -6.87
CA GLN A 100 -31.21 42.19 -7.60
C GLN A 100 -30.65 43.61 -7.49
N LEU A 101 -30.61 44.31 -8.63
CA LEU A 101 -30.03 45.64 -8.75
C LEU A 101 -31.03 46.63 -9.38
N ASN A 102 -30.88 47.91 -9.04
CA ASN A 102 -31.61 49.04 -9.64
C ASN A 102 -33.16 48.95 -9.55
N GLY A 103 -33.73 48.20 -8.60
CA GLY A 103 -35.18 48.07 -8.45
C GLY A 103 -35.89 49.33 -7.94
N ALA A 104 -35.31 50.03 -6.96
CA ALA A 104 -35.92 51.21 -6.35
C ALA A 104 -35.71 52.54 -7.11
N ALA A 105 -34.74 52.61 -8.03
CA ALA A 105 -34.49 53.77 -8.90
C ALA A 105 -33.55 53.41 -10.05
N ASP A 106 -33.86 53.88 -11.26
CA ASP A 106 -32.93 53.83 -12.40
C ASP A 106 -31.69 54.70 -12.12
N ARG A 107 -30.51 54.07 -12.16
CA ARG A 107 -29.21 54.69 -11.91
C ARG A 107 -28.17 54.38 -12.98
N GLY A 108 -28.56 53.83 -14.13
CA GLY A 108 -27.65 53.46 -15.21
C GLY A 108 -26.88 52.15 -15.00
N ASN A 109 -25.95 51.87 -15.92
CA ASN A 109 -25.29 50.57 -16.09
C ASN A 109 -24.60 50.03 -14.83
N ALA A 110 -24.68 48.71 -14.62
CA ALA A 110 -23.78 48.00 -13.72
C ALA A 110 -22.42 47.81 -14.43
N THR A 111 -21.40 48.56 -14.01
CA THR A 111 -20.10 48.71 -14.70
C THR A 111 -18.98 47.81 -14.17
N GLY A 112 -19.26 46.95 -13.19
CA GLY A 112 -18.29 46.00 -12.65
C GLY A 112 -18.68 45.39 -11.32
N HIS A 113 -17.88 44.44 -10.84
CA HIS A 113 -18.07 43.79 -9.54
C HIS A 113 -16.76 43.56 -8.80
N LEU A 114 -16.86 43.42 -7.49
CA LEU A 114 -15.81 42.89 -6.62
C LEU A 114 -16.44 41.88 -5.68
N LEU A 115 -16.04 40.61 -5.79
CA LEU A 115 -16.36 39.57 -4.83
C LEU A 115 -15.14 39.28 -3.97
N SER A 116 -15.36 38.95 -2.70
CA SER A 116 -14.29 38.57 -1.78
C SER A 116 -14.74 37.50 -0.80
N PHE A 117 -13.83 36.63 -0.41
CA PHE A 117 -14.04 35.59 0.57
C PHE A 117 -12.81 35.49 1.48
N ASP A 118 -13.04 35.49 2.79
CA ASP A 118 -12.03 35.23 3.80
C ASP A 118 -12.53 34.14 4.74
N ALA A 119 -11.64 33.26 5.16
CA ALA A 119 -11.91 32.23 6.14
C ALA A 119 -10.73 32.08 7.08
N CYS A 120 -11.03 31.67 8.31
CA CYS A 120 -10.01 31.46 9.32
C CYS A 120 -10.40 30.40 10.35
N ALA A 121 -9.40 29.77 10.95
CA ALA A 121 -9.61 28.77 11.99
C ALA A 121 -10.02 29.44 13.31
N ASN A 122 -11.16 29.02 13.86
CA ASN A 122 -11.72 29.56 15.09
C ASN A 122 -10.77 29.31 16.30
N PRO A 123 -10.58 30.29 17.22
CA PRO A 123 -11.23 31.60 17.27
C PRO A 123 -10.50 32.65 16.43
N CYS A 124 -11.23 33.26 15.50
CA CYS A 124 -10.79 34.39 14.69
C CYS A 124 -12.00 35.24 14.30
N THR A 125 -11.79 36.27 13.49
CA THR A 125 -12.89 36.97 12.80
C THR A 125 -12.49 37.10 11.35
N ALA A 126 -13.26 36.47 10.47
CA ALA A 126 -13.06 36.54 9.04
C ALA A 126 -13.34 37.97 8.56
N ASP A 127 -12.47 38.49 7.69
CA ASP A 127 -12.62 39.83 7.13
C ASP A 127 -12.38 39.78 5.61
N PRO A 128 -13.45 39.87 4.78
CA PRO A 128 -13.33 39.80 3.34
C PRO A 128 -12.66 41.06 2.75
N TRP A 129 -12.32 42.06 3.55
CA TRP A 129 -11.70 43.31 3.07
C TRP A 129 -10.29 43.55 3.61
N ALA A 130 -9.96 42.99 4.78
CA ALA A 130 -8.64 43.13 5.39
C ALA A 130 -7.98 41.81 5.81
N GLY A 131 -8.68 40.68 5.71
CA GLY A 131 -8.21 39.35 6.08
C GLY A 131 -6.96 38.93 5.32
N SER A 132 -6.06 38.23 6.03
CA SER A 132 -4.82 37.69 5.47
C SER A 132 -5.07 36.29 4.92
N GLY A 133 -5.10 36.15 3.60
CA GLY A 133 -5.37 34.87 2.93
C GLY A 133 -6.60 34.88 2.05
N ARG A 134 -7.45 35.91 2.19
CA ARG A 134 -8.64 36.14 1.38
C ARG A 134 -8.41 36.04 -0.12
N VAL A 135 -9.47 35.64 -0.82
CA VAL A 135 -9.53 35.58 -2.28
C VAL A 135 -10.48 36.67 -2.77
N GLU A 136 -10.05 37.40 -3.81
CA GLU A 136 -10.84 38.46 -4.45
C GLU A 136 -10.99 38.19 -5.96
N ASP A 137 -12.19 38.42 -6.50
CA ASP A 137 -12.42 38.58 -7.93
C ASP A 137 -12.83 40.03 -8.20
N ASN A 138 -11.94 40.80 -8.81
CA ASN A 138 -12.11 42.23 -9.05
C ASN A 138 -12.24 42.52 -10.55
N GLN A 139 -13.47 42.72 -11.01
CA GLN A 139 -13.82 43.13 -12.37
C GLN A 139 -14.30 44.57 -12.37
N GLY A 140 -13.42 45.50 -11.98
CA GLY A 140 -13.80 46.88 -11.64
C GLY A 140 -14.31 47.77 -12.79
N SER A 141 -14.09 47.39 -14.05
CA SER A 141 -14.45 48.19 -15.24
C SER A 141 -15.21 47.42 -16.32
N THR A 142 -15.47 46.13 -16.11
CA THR A 142 -16.19 45.31 -17.08
C THR A 142 -17.67 45.52 -16.89
N ILE A 143 -18.37 45.97 -17.93
CA ILE A 143 -19.82 46.13 -17.87
C ILE A 143 -20.46 44.76 -17.58
N LEU A 144 -21.11 44.69 -16.42
CA LEU A 144 -21.79 43.52 -15.92
C LEU A 144 -23.11 43.34 -16.66
N GLN A 145 -23.90 44.42 -16.72
CA GLN A 145 -25.11 44.54 -17.53
C GLN A 145 -25.33 46.03 -17.85
N TYR A 146 -25.82 46.29 -19.05
CA TYR A 146 -26.22 47.64 -19.48
C TYR A 146 -27.58 47.98 -18.92
N GLN A 147 -27.87 49.26 -18.69
CA GLN A 147 -29.20 49.67 -18.24
C GLN A 147 -30.18 49.62 -19.41
N ASP A 148 -31.29 48.93 -19.23
CA ASP A 148 -32.43 48.99 -20.14
C ASP A 148 -33.44 50.10 -19.76
N ILE A 149 -34.31 50.48 -20.70
CA ILE A 149 -35.38 51.47 -20.52
C ILE A 149 -36.44 51.06 -19.49
N THR A 150 -36.47 49.79 -19.10
CA THR A 150 -37.49 49.21 -18.22
C THR A 150 -36.89 48.21 -17.23
N GLY A 151 -36.94 48.51 -15.92
CA GLY A 151 -36.89 47.49 -14.86
C GLY A 151 -35.63 47.34 -14.02
N ALA A 152 -35.74 46.50 -12.98
CA ALA A 152 -34.62 46.00 -12.17
C ALA A 152 -33.76 45.00 -12.95
N MET A 153 -32.50 44.85 -12.56
CA MET A 153 -31.55 43.91 -13.15
C MET A 153 -31.31 42.75 -12.19
N TYR A 154 -30.97 41.57 -12.72
CA TYR A 154 -30.64 40.41 -11.89
C TYR A 154 -29.37 39.72 -12.38
N VAL A 155 -28.48 39.44 -11.44
CA VAL A 155 -27.18 38.83 -11.72
C VAL A 155 -26.88 37.70 -10.77
N ARG A 156 -26.28 36.63 -11.32
CA ARG A 156 -25.56 35.61 -10.55
C ARG A 156 -24.08 35.74 -10.87
N LEU A 157 -23.25 35.78 -9.84
CA LEU A 157 -21.80 35.83 -9.93
C LEU A 157 -21.19 34.69 -9.12
N LEU A 158 -20.05 34.17 -9.58
CA LEU A 158 -19.31 33.13 -8.89
C LEU A 158 -17.88 33.57 -8.61
N ILE A 159 -17.32 33.07 -7.51
CA ILE A 159 -15.89 33.21 -7.18
C ILE A 159 -15.32 31.86 -6.73
N ASP A 160 -14.19 31.47 -7.33
CA ASP A 160 -13.40 30.31 -6.88
C ASP A 160 -12.61 30.71 -5.62
N VAL A 161 -12.92 30.06 -4.51
CA VAL A 161 -12.30 30.31 -3.20
C VAL A 161 -11.41 29.16 -2.75
N THR A 162 -11.16 28.17 -3.63
CA THR A 162 -10.35 26.98 -3.33
C THR A 162 -8.96 27.33 -2.79
N LYS A 163 -8.41 28.48 -3.19
CA LYS A 163 -7.07 28.95 -2.82
C LYS A 163 -7.04 29.90 -1.62
N GLU A 164 -8.16 30.11 -0.92
CA GLU A 164 -8.12 30.80 0.38
C GLU A 164 -7.17 30.01 1.30
N THR A 165 -6.27 30.72 1.96
CA THR A 165 -5.09 30.14 2.59
C THR A 165 -5.42 29.17 3.72
N GLN A 166 -6.39 29.49 4.57
CA GLN A 166 -6.75 28.64 5.71
C GLN A 166 -7.73 27.54 5.31
N LEU A 167 -8.67 27.82 4.40
CA LEU A 167 -9.56 26.84 3.79
C LEU A 167 -8.79 25.76 3.04
N ALA A 168 -7.79 26.13 2.25
CA ALA A 168 -6.94 25.17 1.52
C ALA A 168 -6.10 24.29 2.48
N ALA A 169 -5.78 24.81 3.67
CA ALA A 169 -5.04 24.10 4.71
C ALA A 169 -5.95 23.33 5.69
N TYR A 170 -7.27 23.42 5.53
CA TYR A 170 -8.24 22.85 6.45
C TYR A 170 -8.25 21.32 6.41
N THR A 171 -8.16 20.68 7.59
CA THR A 171 -8.04 19.22 7.74
C THR A 171 -9.25 18.54 8.39
N GLY A 172 -10.34 19.28 8.67
CA GLY A 172 -11.57 18.72 9.23
C GLY A 172 -11.44 18.36 10.72
N SER A 173 -11.92 17.17 11.09
CA SER A 173 -11.94 16.66 12.47
C SER A 173 -12.69 17.56 13.44
N ASP A 174 -13.86 18.05 13.02
CA ASP A 174 -14.75 18.94 13.78
C ASP A 174 -14.12 20.29 14.16
N SER A 175 -12.99 20.67 13.56
CA SER A 175 -12.44 22.01 13.74
C SER A 175 -13.32 23.05 13.05
N THR A 176 -13.72 24.10 13.76
CA THR A 176 -14.58 25.15 13.22
C THR A 176 -13.78 26.16 12.41
N MET A 177 -14.29 26.50 11.22
CA MET A 177 -13.83 27.57 10.37
C MET A 177 -14.86 28.69 10.37
N ASP A 178 -14.45 29.90 10.74
CA ASP A 178 -15.26 31.10 10.56
C ASP A 178 -14.98 31.66 9.15
N PHE A 179 -16.01 32.16 8.46
CA PHE A 179 -15.88 32.72 7.11
C PHE A 179 -16.87 33.84 6.86
N MET A 180 -16.54 34.72 5.91
CA MET A 180 -17.38 35.84 5.52
C MET A 180 -17.23 36.13 4.04
N VAL A 181 -18.36 36.41 3.38
CA VAL A 181 -18.43 36.78 1.96
C VAL A 181 -18.66 38.28 1.83
N GLY A 182 -17.79 38.94 1.07
CA GLY A 182 -17.89 40.33 0.67
C GLY A 182 -18.33 40.47 -0.79
N TYR A 183 -19.13 41.50 -1.07
CA TYR A 183 -19.58 41.83 -2.42
C TYR A 183 -19.63 43.35 -2.61
N ARG A 184 -19.45 43.77 -3.86
CA ARG A 184 -19.68 45.13 -4.32
C ARG A 184 -20.03 45.10 -5.81
N VAL A 185 -21.04 45.86 -6.17
CA VAL A 185 -21.33 46.21 -7.57
C VAL A 185 -20.93 47.65 -7.80
N ASN A 186 -20.30 47.94 -8.94
CA ASN A 186 -19.90 49.28 -9.34
C ASN A 186 -20.93 49.84 -10.33
N ASN A 187 -21.37 51.06 -10.10
CA ASN A 187 -22.27 51.79 -10.99
C ASN A 187 -21.90 53.25 -10.87
N GLY A 188 -21.20 53.86 -11.84
CA GLY A 188 -20.76 55.28 -11.98
C GLY A 188 -20.65 56.25 -10.77
N ALA A 189 -21.61 56.28 -9.85
CA ALA A 189 -21.63 56.99 -8.57
C ALA A 189 -22.24 56.14 -7.42
N THR A 190 -21.82 56.37 -6.18
CA THR A 190 -22.40 55.71 -4.99
C THR A 190 -23.90 56.02 -4.83
N ALA A 191 -24.74 54.98 -4.93
CA ALA A 191 -26.18 55.07 -4.73
C ALA A 191 -26.74 53.73 -4.20
N ALA A 192 -27.88 53.78 -3.50
CA ALA A 192 -28.58 52.60 -3.00
C ALA A 192 -29.24 51.84 -4.18
N THR A 193 -28.52 50.87 -4.75
CA THR A 193 -28.91 50.16 -5.98
C THR A 193 -28.82 48.64 -5.84
N ILE A 194 -28.47 48.11 -4.67
CA ILE A 194 -28.47 46.66 -4.42
C ILE A 194 -29.69 46.38 -3.55
N ASP A 195 -30.78 45.92 -4.16
CA ASP A 195 -32.07 45.73 -3.49
C ASP A 195 -32.08 44.43 -2.66
N SER A 196 -31.43 43.39 -3.16
CA SER A 196 -31.19 42.16 -2.41
C SER A 196 -29.88 41.50 -2.83
N ALA A 197 -29.29 40.73 -1.92
CA ALA A 197 -28.10 39.93 -2.17
C ALA A 197 -28.14 38.65 -1.34
N LYS A 198 -27.64 37.53 -1.88
CA LYS A 198 -27.57 36.27 -1.15
C LYS A 198 -26.43 35.39 -1.67
N ALA A 199 -25.87 34.55 -0.79
CA ALA A 199 -24.71 33.73 -1.13
C ALA A 199 -24.76 32.30 -0.56
N LYS A 200 -24.24 31.34 -1.33
CA LYS A 200 -23.98 29.95 -0.91
C LYS A 200 -22.54 29.57 -1.16
N LEU A 201 -21.94 28.88 -0.20
CA LEU A 201 -20.61 28.29 -0.30
C LEU A 201 -20.74 26.80 -0.62
N PHE A 202 -20.04 26.35 -1.66
CA PHE A 202 -19.89 24.95 -2.02
C PHE A 202 -18.47 24.51 -1.67
N ILE A 203 -18.34 23.37 -0.98
CA ILE A 203 -17.02 22.82 -0.62
C ILE A 203 -16.98 21.36 -1.05
N THR A 204 -16.11 21.06 -2.00
CA THR A 204 -15.81 19.72 -2.48
C THR A 204 -14.45 19.29 -1.95
N TYR A 205 -14.43 18.18 -1.22
CA TYR A 205 -13.24 17.74 -0.51
C TYR A 205 -13.10 16.23 -0.51
N THR A 206 -11.87 15.78 -0.32
CA THR A 206 -11.56 14.37 -0.05
C THR A 206 -11.34 14.15 1.44
N TYR A 207 -11.64 12.96 1.95
CA TYR A 207 -11.51 12.62 3.36
C TYR A 207 -11.18 11.14 3.58
N ASP A 208 -10.78 10.77 4.80
CA ASP A 208 -10.51 9.39 5.20
C ASP A 208 -11.81 8.59 5.38
N ASP A 209 -11.96 7.46 4.67
CA ASP A 209 -13.14 6.60 4.72
C ASP A 209 -13.38 5.92 6.08
N THR A 210 -12.39 5.96 6.97
CA THR A 210 -12.48 5.48 8.35
C THR A 210 -12.92 6.55 9.36
N SER A 211 -13.27 7.76 8.89
CA SER A 211 -13.78 8.84 9.74
C SER A 211 -14.97 8.37 10.58
N ALA A 212 -14.95 8.67 11.89
CA ALA A 212 -15.99 8.24 12.83
C ALA A 212 -17.35 8.94 12.60
N SER A 213 -17.28 10.16 12.07
CA SER A 213 -18.41 11.01 11.72
C SER A 213 -18.27 11.51 10.29
N ILE A 214 -19.40 11.90 9.69
CA ILE A 214 -19.51 12.46 8.35
C ILE A 214 -20.35 13.74 8.38
N THR A 215 -20.07 14.66 7.47
CA THR A 215 -20.90 15.84 7.18
C THR A 215 -21.68 15.62 5.88
N ASN A 216 -22.99 15.85 5.88
CA ASN A 216 -23.85 15.66 4.70
C ASN A 216 -24.71 16.89 4.47
N THR A 217 -24.98 17.21 3.21
CA THR A 217 -26.08 18.08 2.80
C THR A 217 -27.21 17.21 2.26
N VAL A 218 -28.41 17.37 2.83
CA VAL A 218 -29.63 16.69 2.38
C VAL A 218 -30.67 17.73 2.00
N ILE A 219 -31.44 17.41 0.97
CA ILE A 219 -32.43 18.29 0.36
C ILE A 219 -33.77 17.56 0.33
N TYR A 220 -34.86 18.28 0.59
CA TYR A 220 -36.22 17.79 0.38
C TYR A 220 -37.06 18.82 -0.39
N PRO A 221 -37.95 18.38 -1.29
CA PRO A 221 -38.87 19.28 -1.97
C PRO A 221 -39.94 19.78 -1.00
N LEU A 222 -40.40 21.01 -1.21
CA LEU A 222 -41.61 21.53 -0.58
C LEU A 222 -42.81 21.07 -1.40
N GLU A 223 -43.77 20.40 -0.74
CA GLU A 223 -44.95 19.84 -1.40
C GLU A 223 -46.19 20.68 -1.08
N SER A 224 -46.77 21.34 -2.07
CA SER A 224 -48.02 22.09 -1.92
C SER A 224 -49.10 21.20 -1.32
N THR A 225 -49.80 21.72 -0.31
CA THR A 225 -50.90 21.01 0.37
C THR A 225 -52.20 21.00 -0.43
N ALA A 226 -52.26 21.73 -1.55
CA ALA A 226 -53.46 21.78 -2.37
C ALA A 226 -53.71 20.42 -3.07
N SER A 227 -54.98 20.03 -3.14
CA SER A 227 -55.39 18.72 -3.62
C SER A 227 -54.95 18.47 -5.07
N GLY A 228 -54.14 17.44 -5.28
CA GLY A 228 -53.64 17.04 -6.59
C GLY A 228 -52.34 17.72 -7.02
N ASP A 229 -51.75 18.57 -6.18
CA ASP A 229 -50.43 19.16 -6.44
C ASP A 229 -49.30 18.14 -6.22
N GLN A 230 -48.18 18.35 -6.91
CA GLN A 230 -46.98 17.52 -6.84
C GLN A 230 -45.74 18.42 -6.81
N GLY A 231 -45.27 18.75 -5.61
CA GLY A 231 -44.21 19.73 -5.40
C GLY A 231 -44.75 21.16 -5.51
N THR A 232 -44.32 21.89 -6.55
CA THR A 232 -44.79 23.24 -6.88
C THR A 232 -46.32 23.30 -6.95
N ARG A 233 -46.88 24.40 -6.46
CA ARG A 233 -48.30 24.68 -6.52
C ARG A 233 -48.76 24.80 -7.97
N ARG A 234 -49.80 24.05 -8.35
CA ARG A 234 -50.27 23.98 -9.75
C ARG A 234 -51.27 25.07 -10.10
N ALA A 235 -52.16 25.39 -9.17
CA ALA A 235 -53.14 26.45 -9.35
C ALA A 235 -52.56 27.81 -8.94
N SER A 236 -53.07 28.87 -9.56
CA SER A 236 -52.73 30.22 -9.14
C SER A 236 -53.17 30.47 -7.71
N GLN A 237 -52.51 31.43 -7.08
CA GLN A 237 -52.78 31.87 -5.75
C GLN A 237 -53.21 33.33 -5.81
N ALA A 238 -54.45 33.61 -5.36
CA ALA A 238 -55.01 34.95 -5.40
C ALA A 238 -54.13 35.97 -4.65
N SER A 239 -54.10 37.20 -5.18
CA SER A 239 -53.38 38.34 -4.63
C SER A 239 -53.71 38.60 -3.16
N ALA A 240 -52.69 39.06 -2.41
CA ALA A 240 -52.78 39.47 -1.01
C ALA A 240 -53.38 38.38 -0.10
N CYS A 241 -52.63 37.30 0.12
CA CYS A 241 -53.08 36.26 1.03
C CYS A 241 -53.04 36.73 2.50
N THR A 242 -53.85 36.10 3.33
CA THR A 242 -53.92 36.29 4.77
C THR A 242 -53.37 35.06 5.46
N LYS A 243 -52.37 35.28 6.32
CA LYS A 243 -51.70 34.24 7.11
C LYS A 243 -52.67 33.42 7.96
N GLY A 244 -52.39 32.14 8.14
CA GLY A 244 -53.24 31.15 8.81
C GLY A 244 -54.61 30.93 8.16
N THR A 245 -54.85 31.48 6.97
CA THR A 245 -56.19 31.46 6.34
C THR A 245 -56.14 30.93 4.91
N ASN A 246 -55.48 31.64 4.00
CA ASN A 246 -55.50 31.33 2.57
C ASN A 246 -54.16 31.57 1.87
N CYS A 247 -53.09 31.79 2.62
CA CYS A 247 -51.75 31.69 2.05
C CYS A 247 -51.44 30.24 1.66
N PRO A 248 -50.65 30.03 0.60
CA PRO A 248 -50.24 28.70 0.18
C PRO A 248 -49.36 28.08 1.27
N THR A 249 -49.63 26.80 1.54
CA THR A 249 -48.85 26.02 2.49
C THR A 249 -48.20 24.83 1.81
N PHE A 250 -47.04 24.42 2.33
CA PHE A 250 -46.21 23.37 1.80
C PHE A 250 -45.78 22.41 2.91
N THR A 251 -46.07 21.12 2.75
CA THR A 251 -45.55 20.10 3.64
C THR A 251 -44.12 19.72 3.28
N TYR A 252 -43.30 19.48 4.29
CA TYR A 252 -41.98 18.91 4.15
C TYR A 252 -41.65 18.07 5.39
N ASN A 253 -40.65 17.20 5.27
CA ASN A 253 -40.08 16.47 6.40
C ASN A 253 -38.58 16.32 6.16
N MET A 254 -37.76 16.99 6.96
CA MET A 254 -36.31 16.80 6.95
C MET A 254 -35.98 15.48 7.66
N ASP A 255 -36.24 14.35 6.99
CA ASP A 255 -36.04 13.00 7.52
C ASP A 255 -34.57 12.58 7.40
N THR A 256 -33.84 12.79 8.50
CA THR A 256 -32.41 12.59 8.70
C THR A 256 -32.21 11.81 10.01
N ALA A 257 -32.53 10.51 9.99
CA ALA A 257 -32.58 9.68 11.20
C ALA A 257 -31.23 9.59 11.94
N GLU A 258 -30.12 9.74 11.24
CA GLU A 258 -28.75 9.72 11.78
C GLU A 258 -28.21 11.10 12.19
N PHE A 259 -29.04 12.15 12.11
CA PHE A 259 -28.69 13.53 12.48
C PHE A 259 -28.06 13.60 13.88
N SER A 260 -26.95 14.32 13.98
CA SER A 260 -26.26 14.59 15.24
C SER A 260 -26.18 16.08 15.56
N GLU A 261 -25.69 16.91 14.63
CA GLU A 261 -25.57 18.36 14.81
C GLU A 261 -25.83 19.11 13.51
N LYS A 262 -26.60 20.20 13.59
CA LYS A 262 -26.87 21.09 12.46
C LYS A 262 -25.72 22.06 12.25
N ILE A 263 -25.26 22.17 11.00
CA ILE A 263 -24.26 23.16 10.57
C ILE A 263 -24.93 24.33 9.85
N SER A 264 -25.84 24.04 8.91
CA SER A 264 -26.54 25.07 8.12
C SER A 264 -27.93 24.57 7.72
N GLN A 265 -28.93 25.45 7.73
CA GLN A 265 -30.30 25.13 7.33
C GLN A 265 -30.97 26.33 6.68
N TRP A 266 -31.61 26.13 5.53
CA TRP A 266 -32.37 27.17 4.85
C TRP A 266 -33.47 26.61 3.95
N PHE A 267 -34.38 27.49 3.54
CA PHE A 267 -35.42 27.24 2.53
C PHE A 267 -35.11 28.05 1.28
N GLU A 268 -35.30 27.44 0.12
CA GLU A 268 -35.30 28.12 -1.17
C GLU A 268 -36.73 28.08 -1.73
N VAL A 269 -37.39 29.23 -1.89
CA VAL A 269 -38.75 29.30 -2.46
C VAL A 269 -38.79 30.34 -3.57
N GLY A 270 -39.40 29.97 -4.70
CA GLY A 270 -39.58 30.81 -5.89
C GLY A 270 -41.04 30.90 -6.32
N GLY A 271 -41.26 31.66 -7.40
CA GLY A 271 -42.54 31.85 -8.07
C GLY A 271 -42.53 33.12 -8.94
N PHE A 272 -43.67 33.46 -9.53
CA PHE A 272 -43.87 34.74 -10.23
C PHE A 272 -45.32 35.24 -10.08
N ASN A 273 -45.61 36.45 -10.57
CA ASN A 273 -46.90 37.14 -10.42
C ASN A 273 -47.46 37.74 -11.74
N ASP A 274 -48.78 37.95 -11.81
CA ASP A 274 -49.53 38.43 -12.99
C ASP A 274 -49.61 39.97 -13.14
N LEU A 275 -48.49 40.64 -13.43
CA LEU A 275 -48.46 42.09 -13.75
C LEU A 275 -48.81 43.02 -12.57
N ASN A 276 -48.25 42.77 -11.38
CA ASN A 276 -48.36 43.70 -10.25
C ASN A 276 -47.50 44.96 -10.45
N SER A 277 -48.04 45.97 -11.14
CA SER A 277 -47.30 47.16 -11.64
C SER A 277 -47.31 48.39 -10.72
N GLY A 278 -47.95 48.33 -9.54
CA GLY A 278 -48.17 49.52 -8.70
C GLY A 278 -47.64 49.45 -7.27
N THR A 279 -47.20 48.27 -6.82
CA THR A 279 -46.77 48.03 -5.43
C THR A 279 -45.75 46.89 -5.39
N ASP A 280 -44.72 47.00 -4.56
CA ASP A 280 -43.73 45.94 -4.40
C ASP A 280 -44.35 44.70 -3.75
N VAL A 281 -43.85 43.52 -4.14
CA VAL A 281 -44.32 42.24 -3.60
C VAL A 281 -43.46 41.89 -2.38
N THR A 282 -43.98 42.22 -1.20
CA THR A 282 -43.42 41.79 0.09
C THR A 282 -43.67 40.30 0.31
N ARG A 283 -42.65 39.52 0.68
CA ARG A 283 -42.75 38.08 0.94
C ARG A 283 -42.00 37.64 2.19
N ASN A 284 -42.57 36.69 2.92
CA ASN A 284 -41.90 35.96 3.99
C ASN A 284 -42.54 34.59 4.19
N ILE A 285 -41.82 33.71 4.87
CA ILE A 285 -42.30 32.38 5.23
C ILE A 285 -42.37 32.22 6.75
N ASN A 286 -43.25 31.34 7.22
CA ASN A 286 -43.27 30.87 8.60
C ASN A 286 -43.60 29.36 8.64
N ILE A 287 -43.43 28.74 9.81
CA ILE A 287 -43.85 27.36 10.04
C ILE A 287 -45.14 27.38 10.86
N GLU A 288 -46.17 26.74 10.31
CA GLU A 288 -47.51 26.68 10.90
C GLU A 288 -47.47 26.13 12.34
N GLY A 289 -48.20 26.78 13.24
CA GLY A 289 -48.27 26.47 14.66
C GLY A 289 -47.17 27.11 15.50
N THR A 290 -46.03 27.49 14.89
CA THR A 290 -45.07 28.43 15.51
C THR A 290 -45.41 29.86 15.10
N ASP A 291 -45.78 30.07 13.84
CA ASP A 291 -46.33 31.32 13.28
C ASP A 291 -45.46 32.56 13.53
N VAL A 292 -44.13 32.35 13.51
CA VAL A 292 -43.14 33.44 13.60
C VAL A 292 -42.54 33.65 12.22
N ASP A 293 -42.65 34.87 11.73
CA ASP A 293 -42.16 35.25 10.41
C ASP A 293 -40.64 35.22 10.33
N SER A 294 -40.15 34.71 9.19
CA SER A 294 -38.77 34.86 8.76
C SER A 294 -38.44 36.31 8.36
N SER A 295 -37.18 36.55 7.96
CA SER A 295 -36.80 37.78 7.28
C SER A 295 -37.67 38.01 6.03
N THR A 296 -37.92 39.28 5.72
CA THR A 296 -38.79 39.65 4.59
C THR A 296 -37.95 39.95 3.36
N PHE A 297 -38.34 39.36 2.23
CA PHE A 297 -37.84 39.71 0.90
C PHE A 297 -38.83 40.64 0.21
N TYR A 298 -38.29 41.62 -0.50
CA TYR A 298 -39.05 42.54 -1.32
C TYR A 298 -38.69 42.28 -2.77
N HIS A 299 -39.71 42.15 -3.60
CA HIS A 299 -39.54 42.18 -5.03
C HIS A 299 -40.11 43.49 -5.55
N GLU A 300 -39.21 44.36 -5.97
CA GLU A 300 -39.51 45.65 -6.56
C GLU A 300 -40.28 45.45 -7.87
N ALA A 301 -41.53 45.86 -7.90
CA ALA A 301 -42.43 45.71 -9.06
C ALA A 301 -43.07 47.05 -9.49
N ALA A 302 -42.90 48.11 -8.69
CA ALA A 302 -43.58 49.38 -8.86
C ALA A 302 -42.99 50.32 -9.95
N GLN A 303 -41.79 50.05 -10.49
CA GLN A 303 -41.08 51.00 -11.37
C GLN A 303 -41.11 50.67 -12.87
N ALA A 304 -41.62 49.52 -13.28
CA ALA A 304 -41.63 49.13 -14.69
C ALA A 304 -42.81 48.19 -14.99
N SER A 305 -43.75 48.66 -15.83
CA SER A 305 -44.69 47.91 -16.68
C SER A 305 -45.25 46.53 -16.25
N GLY A 306 -45.25 46.16 -14.96
CA GLY A 306 -45.73 44.87 -14.45
C GLY A 306 -44.70 43.74 -14.40
N GLN A 307 -43.52 43.94 -13.79
CA GLN A 307 -42.56 42.84 -13.55
C GLN A 307 -43.19 41.72 -12.71
N GLY A 308 -43.30 40.52 -13.29
CA GLY A 308 -43.96 39.38 -12.64
C GLY A 308 -43.01 38.42 -11.92
N ASN A 309 -41.83 38.17 -12.48
CA ASN A 309 -40.92 37.14 -12.01
C ASN A 309 -39.93 37.66 -10.95
N TRP A 310 -39.78 36.89 -9.89
CA TRP A 310 -38.96 37.27 -8.76
C TRP A 310 -37.90 36.22 -8.44
N SER A 311 -36.72 36.68 -8.01
CA SER A 311 -35.64 35.75 -7.67
C SER A 311 -36.04 34.85 -6.52
N GLN A 312 -35.68 33.56 -6.60
CA GLN A 312 -35.83 32.65 -5.46
C GLN A 312 -35.23 33.29 -4.20
N ALA A 313 -35.98 33.24 -3.11
CA ALA A 313 -35.53 33.76 -1.83
C ALA A 313 -34.95 32.63 -0.98
N TRP A 314 -33.85 32.92 -0.27
CA TRP A 314 -33.16 31.99 0.62
C TRP A 314 -33.38 32.44 2.05
N TRP A 315 -34.12 31.67 2.84
CA TRP A 315 -34.44 32.00 4.22
C TRP A 315 -33.78 31.02 5.18
N SER A 316 -32.97 31.54 6.09
CA SER A 316 -32.40 30.80 7.21
C SER A 316 -33.03 31.21 8.53
N GLY A 317 -32.81 30.40 9.57
CA GLY A 317 -33.25 30.73 10.94
C GLY A 317 -34.77 30.79 11.11
N VAL A 318 -35.53 30.06 10.29
CA VAL A 318 -37.00 30.04 10.38
C VAL A 318 -37.41 29.34 11.68
N SER A 319 -38.09 30.09 12.55
CA SER A 319 -38.48 29.61 13.86
C SER A 319 -39.47 28.45 13.75
N GLY A 320 -39.26 27.42 14.56
CA GLY A 320 -40.09 26.21 14.59
C GLY A 320 -39.57 25.06 13.75
N PHE A 321 -38.51 25.24 12.94
CA PHE A 321 -37.90 24.15 12.18
C PHE A 321 -37.42 23.03 13.12
N ALA A 322 -37.73 21.78 12.77
CA ALA A 322 -37.34 20.59 13.52
C ALA A 322 -37.09 19.41 12.57
N GLU A 323 -35.96 18.74 12.76
CA GLU A 323 -35.58 17.54 12.04
C GLU A 323 -36.52 16.37 12.38
N ASN A 324 -36.64 15.41 11.47
CA ASN A 324 -37.41 14.17 11.65
C ASN A 324 -38.88 14.37 12.04
N THR A 325 -39.43 15.54 11.75
CA THR A 325 -40.81 15.91 12.05
C THR A 325 -41.46 16.42 10.77
N ALA A 326 -42.66 15.93 10.46
CA ALA A 326 -43.45 16.49 9.37
C ALA A 326 -43.94 17.88 9.76
N GLN A 327 -43.66 18.87 8.91
CA GLN A 327 -43.98 20.28 9.16
C GLN A 327 -44.67 20.90 7.95
N THR A 328 -45.35 22.02 8.20
CA THR A 328 -46.04 22.79 7.17
C THR A 328 -45.46 24.20 7.16
N LEU A 329 -44.91 24.61 6.02
CA LEU A 329 -44.44 25.95 5.76
C LEU A 329 -45.58 26.77 5.15
N GLU A 330 -45.87 27.95 5.68
CA GLU A 330 -46.75 28.93 5.05
C GLU A 330 -45.90 29.98 4.33
N HIS A 331 -46.30 30.35 3.12
CA HIS A 331 -45.63 31.40 2.35
C HIS A 331 -46.58 32.57 2.10
N TYR A 332 -46.25 33.72 2.70
CA TYR A 332 -47.00 34.95 2.59
C TYR A 332 -46.46 35.86 1.48
N PHE A 333 -47.37 36.55 0.79
CA PHE A 333 -47.09 37.65 -0.12
C PHE A 333 -48.18 38.73 -0.04
N ALA A 334 -47.78 39.99 -0.18
CA ALA A 334 -48.67 41.14 0.05
C ALA A 334 -49.51 41.57 -1.16
N ALA A 335 -49.10 41.22 -2.38
CA ALA A 335 -49.72 41.68 -3.63
C ALA A 335 -49.42 40.75 -4.82
N GLY A 336 -50.17 40.89 -5.91
CA GLY A 336 -50.05 40.11 -7.15
C GLY A 336 -50.63 38.69 -7.03
N THR A 337 -51.34 38.21 -8.04
CA THR A 337 -51.69 36.78 -8.11
C THR A 337 -50.42 36.01 -8.41
N GLN A 338 -50.14 34.99 -7.63
CA GLN A 338 -48.89 34.25 -7.70
C GLN A 338 -49.06 32.90 -8.40
N TYR A 339 -48.04 32.51 -9.16
CA TYR A 339 -47.97 31.28 -9.94
C TYR A 339 -46.66 30.54 -9.62
N LEU A 340 -46.67 29.24 -9.87
CA LEU A 340 -45.53 28.34 -9.67
C LEU A 340 -44.82 28.47 -8.32
N ILE A 341 -45.56 28.74 -7.24
CA ILE A 341 -44.97 28.83 -5.90
C ILE A 341 -44.48 27.44 -5.52
N GLY A 342 -43.18 27.31 -5.28
CA GLY A 342 -42.54 26.03 -4.96
C GLY A 342 -41.10 26.22 -4.53
N GLY A 343 -40.48 25.15 -4.07
CA GLY A 343 -39.15 25.25 -3.49
C GLY A 343 -38.65 23.98 -2.84
N GLU A 344 -37.58 24.13 -2.08
CA GLU A 344 -36.86 23.05 -1.40
C GLU A 344 -36.39 23.52 -0.02
N VAL A 345 -36.16 22.56 0.87
CA VAL A 345 -35.50 22.78 2.16
C VAL A 345 -34.17 22.04 2.17
N PHE A 346 -33.15 22.71 2.69
CA PHE A 346 -31.77 22.24 2.73
C PHE A 346 -31.29 22.15 4.17
N GLU A 347 -30.54 21.11 4.49
CA GLU A 347 -29.82 20.99 5.75
C GLU A 347 -28.46 20.34 5.54
N THR A 348 -27.43 21.00 6.08
CA THR A 348 -26.09 20.46 6.23
C THR A 348 -25.86 20.12 7.69
N TYR A 349 -25.50 18.88 7.98
CA TYR A 349 -25.40 18.35 9.34
C TYR A 349 -24.27 17.31 9.48
N THR A 350 -23.86 17.05 10.72
CA THR A 350 -22.96 15.93 11.06
C THR A 350 -23.75 14.71 11.49
N ALA A 351 -23.21 13.52 11.21
CA ALA A 351 -23.79 12.23 11.56
C ALA A 351 -22.71 11.18 11.84
N SER A 352 -23.05 10.12 12.59
CA SER A 352 -22.13 9.00 12.78
C SER A 352 -21.97 8.19 11.49
N SER A 353 -20.72 7.92 11.10
CA SER A 353 -20.39 7.00 10.00
C SER A 353 -20.86 5.56 10.25
N SER A 354 -21.14 5.22 11.51
CA SER A 354 -21.60 3.89 11.94
C SER A 354 -23.12 3.75 12.04
N ALA A 355 -23.88 4.82 11.71
CA ALA A 355 -25.34 4.78 11.73
C ALA A 355 -25.89 3.63 10.88
N ALA A 356 -26.86 2.89 11.44
CA ALA A 356 -27.46 1.71 10.81
C ALA A 356 -28.30 2.05 9.58
N THR A 357 -28.77 3.30 9.50
CA THR A 357 -29.47 3.87 8.35
C THR A 357 -28.88 5.25 8.13
N LYS A 358 -28.63 5.59 6.88
CA LYS A 358 -28.04 6.87 6.48
C LYS A 358 -28.89 7.48 5.36
N THR A 359 -29.00 8.79 5.34
CA THR A 359 -29.70 9.56 4.31
C THR A 359 -28.70 10.20 3.36
N ARG A 360 -29.06 10.26 2.07
CA ARG A 360 -28.28 10.96 1.04
C ARG A 360 -29.22 11.56 0.01
N THR A 361 -28.84 12.73 -0.51
CA THR A 361 -29.42 13.30 -1.74
C THR A 361 -28.42 13.13 -2.89
N ILE A 362 -28.89 12.61 -4.02
CA ILE A 362 -28.11 12.48 -5.26
C ILE A 362 -28.83 13.22 -6.39
N SER A 363 -28.03 13.86 -7.26
CA SER A 363 -28.45 14.47 -8.51
C SER A 363 -28.17 13.54 -9.70
N PHE A 364 -29.12 13.41 -10.61
CA PHE A 364 -28.96 12.82 -11.94
C PHE A 364 -29.42 13.85 -12.98
N PRO A 365 -28.52 14.71 -13.48
CA PRO A 365 -28.91 15.67 -14.50
C PRO A 365 -29.46 14.96 -15.74
N ILE A 366 -30.58 15.47 -16.26
CA ILE A 366 -31.19 15.03 -17.53
C ILE A 366 -30.66 15.92 -18.66
N GLY A 367 -30.45 17.21 -18.37
CA GLY A 367 -30.02 18.21 -19.33
C GLY A 367 -31.20 18.83 -20.07
N VAL A 368 -30.96 19.30 -21.29
CA VAL A 368 -31.99 19.89 -22.15
C VAL A 368 -33.00 18.83 -22.58
N ILE A 369 -34.28 19.07 -22.27
CA ILE A 369 -35.43 18.27 -22.72
C ILE A 369 -35.82 18.70 -24.14
N THR A 370 -35.96 20.00 -24.34
CA THR A 370 -36.15 20.62 -25.65
C THR A 370 -35.49 21.99 -25.67
N ASN A 371 -35.03 22.40 -26.85
CA ASN A 371 -34.50 23.74 -27.05
C ASN A 371 -35.61 24.79 -27.17
N ASP A 372 -36.82 24.37 -27.58
CA ASP A 372 -37.99 25.21 -27.88
C ASP A 372 -39.24 24.30 -27.99
N ILE A 373 -40.41 24.73 -27.52
CA ILE A 373 -41.72 24.09 -27.68
C ILE A 373 -42.47 24.75 -28.85
N LEU A 374 -42.17 24.26 -30.06
CA LEU A 374 -42.76 24.77 -31.32
C LEU A 374 -44.18 24.28 -31.63
N SER A 375 -44.78 23.44 -30.79
CA SER A 375 -46.06 22.78 -31.11
C SER A 375 -46.83 22.41 -29.85
N THR A 376 -48.07 22.90 -29.77
CA THR A 376 -48.98 22.60 -28.67
C THR A 376 -49.41 21.14 -28.70
N GLY A 377 -49.62 20.54 -27.52
CA GLY A 377 -50.15 19.18 -27.43
C GLY A 377 -49.19 18.07 -27.87
N VAL A 378 -47.90 18.36 -28.02
CA VAL A 378 -46.82 17.38 -28.28
C VAL A 378 -46.02 17.12 -27.01
N ASP A 379 -45.63 15.88 -26.78
CA ASP A 379 -44.73 15.52 -25.67
C ASP A 379 -43.27 15.67 -26.12
N TYR A 380 -42.51 16.52 -25.42
CA TYR A 380 -41.06 16.59 -25.52
C TYR A 380 -40.46 15.82 -24.36
N SER A 381 -39.64 14.81 -24.67
CA SER A 381 -39.22 13.83 -23.68
C SER A 381 -37.70 13.70 -23.58
N ALA A 382 -37.22 13.54 -22.36
CA ALA A 382 -35.85 13.15 -22.08
C ALA A 382 -35.82 12.10 -20.96
N THR A 383 -34.68 11.44 -20.79
CA THR A 383 -34.54 10.32 -19.86
C THR A 383 -33.15 10.30 -19.25
N THR A 384 -33.07 9.94 -17.98
CA THR A 384 -31.81 9.58 -17.31
C THR A 384 -31.95 8.21 -16.65
N THR A 385 -30.83 7.52 -16.45
CA THR A 385 -30.84 6.18 -15.83
C THR A 385 -30.27 6.26 -14.42
N VAL A 386 -31.08 5.86 -13.44
CA VAL A 386 -30.73 5.85 -12.02
C VAL A 386 -30.13 4.50 -11.65
N TYR A 387 -29.06 4.54 -10.86
CA TYR A 387 -28.41 3.36 -10.28
C TYR A 387 -28.36 3.54 -8.76
N PHE A 388 -28.12 2.46 -8.01
CA PHE A 388 -27.76 2.51 -6.60
C PHE A 388 -26.72 1.43 -6.29
N ALA A 389 -25.57 1.80 -5.75
CA ALA A 389 -24.53 0.84 -5.36
C ALA A 389 -24.69 0.36 -3.90
N GLU A 390 -25.41 1.13 -3.10
CA GLU A 390 -25.68 0.90 -1.70
C GLU A 390 -26.71 -0.23 -1.49
N SER A 391 -26.63 -0.89 -0.34
CA SER A 391 -27.59 -1.92 0.07
C SER A 391 -28.73 -1.32 0.89
N GLY A 392 -29.92 -1.93 0.78
CA GLY A 392 -31.08 -1.55 1.60
C GLY A 392 -31.64 -0.17 1.26
N VAL A 393 -31.56 0.23 -0.02
CA VAL A 393 -32.05 1.53 -0.49
C VAL A 393 -33.56 1.63 -0.34
N SER A 394 -34.02 2.77 0.18
CA SER A 394 -35.42 3.15 0.26
C SER A 394 -35.56 4.63 -0.10
N ILE A 395 -36.33 4.92 -1.15
CA ILE A 395 -36.54 6.29 -1.61
C ILE A 395 -37.44 7.03 -0.63
N LYS A 396 -36.97 8.18 -0.14
CA LYS A 396 -37.75 9.10 0.69
C LYS A 396 -38.52 10.07 -0.17
N LYS A 397 -37.83 10.71 -1.12
CA LYS A 397 -38.40 11.58 -2.14
C LYS A 397 -37.59 11.50 -3.43
N ALA A 398 -38.28 11.55 -4.56
CA ALA A 398 -37.68 11.75 -5.88
C ALA A 398 -38.46 12.86 -6.59
N TRP A 399 -37.76 13.83 -7.18
CA TRP A 399 -38.38 14.98 -7.81
C TRP A 399 -37.49 15.56 -8.91
N LEU A 400 -38.11 16.23 -9.87
CA LEU A 400 -37.43 16.95 -10.94
C LEU A 400 -37.33 18.43 -10.56
N ARG A 401 -36.16 19.02 -10.79
CA ARG A 401 -35.97 20.46 -10.94
C ARG A 401 -36.05 20.76 -12.43
N ILE A 402 -37.18 21.27 -12.88
CA ILE A 402 -37.40 21.66 -14.27
C ILE A 402 -37.18 23.16 -14.37
N LEU A 403 -36.36 23.57 -15.33
CA LEU A 403 -36.12 24.95 -15.68
C LEU A 403 -36.75 25.19 -17.04
N GLU A 404 -37.90 25.86 -17.02
CA GLU A 404 -38.57 26.39 -18.20
C GLU A 404 -38.01 27.80 -18.43
N THR A 405 -37.52 28.10 -19.63
CA THR A 405 -37.03 29.43 -20.00
C THR A 405 -37.89 30.02 -21.08
N GLY A 406 -38.20 31.32 -20.93
CA GLY A 406 -38.84 32.13 -21.95
C GLY A 406 -40.32 31.79 -22.14
N ASP A 407 -41.11 32.82 -22.34
CA ASP A 407 -42.49 32.66 -22.79
C ASP A 407 -42.90 33.90 -23.57
N ASP A 408 -43.00 33.78 -24.89
CA ASP A 408 -43.59 34.80 -25.76
C ASP A 408 -45.13 34.86 -25.56
N ALA A 409 -45.73 33.89 -24.85
CA ALA A 409 -47.15 33.84 -24.57
C ALA A 409 -47.54 34.83 -23.48
N THR A 410 -47.74 36.08 -23.88
CA THR A 410 -48.42 37.04 -23.00
C THR A 410 -49.82 36.51 -22.61
N GLY A 411 -49.98 36.15 -21.34
CA GLY A 411 -51.26 35.73 -20.75
C GLY A 411 -51.34 34.27 -20.27
N ALA A 412 -52.57 33.85 -19.98
CA ALA A 412 -52.84 32.57 -19.33
C ALA A 412 -52.57 31.34 -20.23
N HIS A 413 -51.66 30.47 -19.79
CA HIS A 413 -51.32 29.22 -20.45
C HIS A 413 -51.06 28.10 -19.42
N THR A 414 -50.73 26.89 -19.89
CA THR A 414 -50.48 25.73 -19.04
C THR A 414 -49.27 24.93 -19.51
N PHE A 415 -48.43 24.56 -18.55
CA PHE A 415 -47.30 23.65 -18.73
C PHE A 415 -47.59 22.33 -18.02
N SER A 416 -47.38 21.20 -18.69
CA SER A 416 -47.73 19.88 -18.20
C SER A 416 -46.51 18.99 -18.10
N VAL A 417 -46.37 18.29 -16.98
CA VAL A 417 -45.28 17.34 -16.73
C VAL A 417 -45.85 15.94 -16.54
N LYS A 418 -45.21 14.97 -17.18
CA LYS A 418 -45.44 13.53 -16.98
C LYS A 418 -44.11 12.86 -16.64
N THR A 419 -44.16 11.83 -15.82
CA THR A 419 -42.98 11.03 -15.46
C THR A 419 -43.21 9.56 -15.72
N GLU A 420 -42.15 8.83 -16.06
CA GLU A 420 -42.18 7.39 -16.26
C GLU A 420 -40.96 6.79 -15.57
N VAL A 421 -41.16 5.77 -14.72
CA VAL A 421 -40.08 5.15 -13.94
C VAL A 421 -40.02 3.67 -14.27
N GLY A 422 -38.91 3.24 -14.87
CA GLY A 422 -38.65 1.85 -15.23
C GLY A 422 -39.78 1.25 -16.07
N ALA A 423 -40.37 0.16 -15.58
CA ALA A 423 -41.48 -0.51 -16.27
C ALA A 423 -42.89 -0.02 -15.86
N ASN A 424 -42.98 0.98 -14.97
CA ASN A 424 -44.27 1.52 -14.56
C ASN A 424 -44.91 2.32 -15.69
N ALA A 425 -46.24 2.38 -15.70
CA ALA A 425 -46.94 3.23 -16.66
C ALA A 425 -46.62 4.70 -16.40
N GLN A 426 -46.45 5.47 -17.48
CA GLN A 426 -46.30 6.92 -17.41
C GLN A 426 -47.43 7.55 -16.58
N SER A 427 -47.07 8.52 -15.74
CA SER A 427 -47.99 9.24 -14.88
C SER A 427 -49.04 10.01 -15.70
N ALA A 428 -50.17 10.33 -15.05
CA ALA A 428 -51.05 11.37 -15.58
C ALA A 428 -50.30 12.72 -15.66
N ALA A 429 -50.75 13.59 -16.56
CA ALA A 429 -50.20 14.92 -16.72
C ALA A 429 -50.50 15.80 -15.49
N SER A 430 -49.46 16.28 -14.83
CA SER A 430 -49.54 17.33 -13.83
C SER A 430 -49.48 18.68 -14.53
N VAL A 431 -50.63 19.34 -14.62
CA VAL A 431 -50.81 20.64 -15.31
C VAL A 431 -50.54 21.77 -14.33
N TYR A 432 -49.57 22.63 -14.63
CA TYR A 432 -49.22 23.85 -13.93
C TYR A 432 -49.78 25.05 -14.69
N ASN A 433 -50.62 25.84 -14.02
CA ASN A 433 -51.19 27.06 -14.60
C ASN A 433 -50.20 28.20 -14.46
N GLN A 434 -50.13 29.03 -15.50
CA GLN A 434 -49.22 30.15 -15.61
C GLN A 434 -49.97 31.33 -16.25
N ASP A 435 -49.58 32.55 -15.88
CA ASP A 435 -50.04 33.80 -16.51
C ASP A 435 -48.85 34.76 -16.50
N THR A 436 -48.08 34.70 -17.58
CA THR A 436 -46.80 35.38 -17.75
C THR A 436 -47.04 36.84 -18.18
N PRO A 437 -46.38 37.81 -17.52
CA PRO A 437 -46.48 39.22 -17.88
C PRO A 437 -45.75 39.51 -19.19
N ALA A 438 -46.09 40.65 -19.81
CA ALA A 438 -45.42 41.19 -21.00
C ALA A 438 -44.10 41.94 -20.70
N VAL A 439 -43.53 41.79 -19.50
CA VAL A 439 -42.13 42.15 -19.19
C VAL A 439 -41.63 41.22 -18.09
N MET A 440 -40.55 40.49 -18.35
CA MET A 440 -39.91 39.52 -17.47
C MET A 440 -38.42 39.86 -17.31
N ILE A 441 -37.84 39.75 -16.11
CA ILE A 441 -36.38 39.97 -15.89
C ILE A 441 -35.60 38.69 -15.56
N ILE A 442 -36.30 37.64 -15.12
CA ILE A 442 -35.81 36.28 -14.86
C ILE A 442 -36.61 35.32 -15.74
N MET A 443 -36.13 35.05 -16.95
CA MET A 443 -36.83 34.21 -17.93
C MET A 443 -36.95 32.75 -17.50
N THR A 444 -36.17 32.31 -16.52
CA THR A 444 -36.24 30.95 -15.98
C THR A 444 -37.30 30.80 -14.89
N ASN A 445 -38.31 30.00 -15.17
CA ASN A 445 -39.36 29.58 -14.25
C ASN A 445 -39.03 28.17 -13.69
N PRO A 446 -38.65 28.07 -12.39
CA PRO A 446 -38.32 26.78 -11.79
C PRO A 446 -39.59 26.04 -11.34
N ILE A 447 -39.75 24.80 -11.79
CA ILE A 447 -40.80 23.88 -11.35
C ILE A 447 -40.18 22.72 -10.59
N ILE A 448 -40.61 22.52 -9.34
CA ILE A 448 -40.31 21.34 -8.54
C ILE A 448 -41.44 20.33 -8.77
N HIS A 449 -41.16 19.24 -9.47
CA HIS A 449 -42.15 18.21 -9.78
C HIS A 449 -41.82 16.91 -9.03
N VAL A 450 -42.61 16.57 -8.01
CA VAL A 450 -42.40 15.35 -7.21
C VAL A 450 -42.93 14.12 -7.95
N ILE A 451 -42.07 13.12 -8.16
CA ILE A 451 -42.44 11.84 -8.76
C ILE A 451 -43.41 11.12 -7.82
N PRO A 452 -44.50 10.53 -8.34
CA PRO A 452 -45.46 9.77 -7.53
C PRO A 452 -44.78 8.73 -6.64
N SER A 453 -45.16 8.70 -5.35
CA SER A 453 -44.58 7.74 -4.40
C SER A 453 -44.89 6.27 -4.73
N SER A 454 -45.88 6.01 -5.59
CA SER A 454 -46.14 4.68 -6.16
C SER A 454 -44.97 4.14 -6.99
N ASP A 455 -44.12 5.01 -7.53
CA ASP A 455 -42.97 4.63 -8.36
C ASP A 455 -41.70 4.36 -7.55
N TYR A 456 -41.69 4.69 -6.25
CA TYR A 456 -40.50 4.61 -5.42
C TYR A 456 -40.00 3.17 -5.24
N THR A 457 -40.89 2.18 -5.30
CA THR A 457 -40.49 0.76 -5.23
C THR A 457 -39.78 0.31 -6.50
N GLU A 458 -40.25 0.75 -7.67
CA GLU A 458 -39.59 0.45 -8.95
C GLU A 458 -38.24 1.15 -9.05
N LEU A 459 -38.15 2.41 -8.59
CA LEU A 459 -36.90 3.16 -8.52
C LEU A 459 -35.89 2.54 -7.54
N ALA A 460 -36.34 2.15 -6.34
CA ALA A 460 -35.50 1.49 -5.33
C ALA A 460 -34.96 0.12 -5.78
N ALA A 461 -35.55 -0.48 -6.82
CA ALA A 461 -35.08 -1.74 -7.39
C ALA A 461 -33.86 -1.58 -8.31
N ALA A 462 -33.41 -0.34 -8.59
CA ALA A 462 -32.14 -0.11 -9.26
C ALA A 462 -30.97 -0.66 -8.41
N THR A 463 -29.93 -1.15 -9.09
CA THR A 463 -28.71 -1.69 -8.48
C THR A 463 -27.48 -1.09 -9.13
N ALA A 464 -26.28 -1.45 -8.64
CA ALA A 464 -25.00 -0.98 -9.18
C ALA A 464 -24.84 -1.30 -10.68
N SER A 465 -25.44 -2.40 -11.15
CA SER A 465 -25.27 -2.91 -12.51
C SER A 465 -26.56 -2.91 -13.34
N SER A 466 -27.72 -2.72 -12.71
CA SER A 466 -29.03 -2.67 -13.38
C SER A 466 -29.71 -1.35 -13.03
N GLY A 467 -29.70 -0.42 -13.98
CA GLY A 467 -30.32 0.88 -13.81
C GLY A 467 -31.84 0.85 -13.99
N LYS A 468 -32.49 1.92 -13.57
CA LYS A 468 -33.90 2.22 -13.83
C LYS A 468 -34.00 3.56 -14.54
N ASP A 469 -34.62 3.55 -15.70
CA ASP A 469 -34.84 4.78 -16.46
C ASP A 469 -35.90 5.64 -15.77
N VAL A 470 -35.63 6.94 -15.71
CA VAL A 470 -36.58 7.96 -15.25
C VAL A 470 -36.77 8.92 -16.41
N GLY A 471 -37.89 8.77 -17.08
CA GLY A 471 -38.34 9.62 -18.18
C GLY A 471 -39.13 10.81 -17.65
N VAL A 472 -38.93 11.96 -18.29
CA VAL A 472 -39.76 13.15 -18.15
C VAL A 472 -40.30 13.51 -19.52
N ALA A 473 -41.60 13.81 -19.60
CA ALA A 473 -42.21 14.39 -20.77
C ALA A 473 -42.89 15.71 -20.39
N VAL A 474 -42.63 16.75 -21.17
CA VAL A 474 -43.22 18.09 -20.98
C VAL A 474 -44.04 18.49 -22.19
N GLN A 475 -45.07 19.29 -21.94
CA GLN A 475 -45.98 19.78 -22.96
C GLN A 475 -46.54 21.14 -22.53
N SER A 476 -46.71 22.06 -23.48
CA SER A 476 -47.46 23.29 -23.28
C SER A 476 -48.70 23.34 -24.16
N ASN A 477 -49.71 24.11 -23.74
CA ASN A 477 -50.82 24.53 -24.60
C ASN A 477 -50.51 25.83 -25.38
N SER A 478 -49.35 26.44 -25.10
CA SER A 478 -48.74 27.49 -25.90
C SER A 478 -47.62 26.93 -26.77
N ALA A 479 -47.36 27.55 -27.92
CA ALA A 479 -46.24 27.23 -28.81
C ALA A 479 -45.16 28.33 -28.76
N GLU A 480 -45.08 28.99 -27.62
CA GLU A 480 -44.27 30.19 -27.35
C GLU A 480 -43.39 29.98 -26.09
N ILE A 481 -43.26 28.72 -25.62
CA ILE A 481 -42.35 28.34 -24.52
C ILE A 481 -41.02 27.92 -25.13
N ASP A 482 -39.91 28.53 -24.72
CA ASP A 482 -38.61 28.25 -25.30
C ASP A 482 -37.94 27.02 -24.65
N GLY A 483 -36.67 27.14 -24.27
CA GLY A 483 -35.89 26.04 -23.75
C GLY A 483 -36.48 25.43 -22.48
N VAL A 484 -36.39 24.10 -22.38
CA VAL A 484 -36.69 23.38 -21.14
C VAL A 484 -35.54 22.45 -20.82
N SER A 485 -35.03 22.52 -19.60
CA SER A 485 -34.02 21.60 -19.09
C SER A 485 -34.39 21.04 -17.71
N ALA A 486 -33.80 19.92 -17.32
CA ALA A 486 -34.10 19.32 -16.03
C ALA A 486 -32.92 18.61 -15.35
N GLU A 487 -33.04 18.52 -14.03
CA GLU A 487 -32.23 17.70 -13.14
C GLU A 487 -33.15 16.81 -12.29
N LEU A 488 -32.84 15.52 -12.18
CA LEU A 488 -33.52 14.61 -11.26
C LEU A 488 -32.80 14.61 -9.92
N MET A 489 -33.54 14.85 -8.84
CA MET A 489 -33.06 14.81 -7.47
C MET A 489 -33.70 13.63 -6.74
N ILE A 490 -32.90 12.90 -5.96
CA ILE A 490 -33.38 11.76 -5.19
C ILE A 490 -32.78 11.81 -3.79
N THR A 491 -33.65 11.89 -2.79
CA THR A 491 -33.30 11.68 -1.39
C THR A 491 -33.74 10.30 -0.95
N TYR A 492 -32.81 9.50 -0.45
CA TYR A 492 -33.04 8.11 -0.08
C TYR A 492 -32.25 7.73 1.17
N THR A 493 -32.70 6.68 1.84
CA THR A 493 -31.96 6.02 2.91
C THR A 493 -31.33 4.74 2.43
N TYR A 494 -30.21 4.35 3.04
CA TYR A 494 -29.52 3.08 2.79
C TYR A 494 -28.93 2.50 4.08
N THR A 495 -28.65 1.20 4.09
CA THR A 495 -28.16 0.47 5.28
C THR A 495 -26.71 0.03 5.19
N GLY A 496 -26.09 0.11 4.01
CA GLY A 496 -24.68 -0.25 3.85
C GLY A 496 -24.11 0.10 2.48
N GLU A 497 -22.77 0.18 2.40
CA GLU A 497 -22.01 0.56 1.19
C GLU A 497 -20.97 -0.52 0.83
N ALA A 498 -21.20 -1.77 1.27
CA ALA A 498 -20.24 -2.87 1.08
C ALA A 498 -19.96 -3.21 -0.40
N ASN A 499 -20.92 -2.90 -1.28
CA ASN A 499 -20.81 -3.11 -2.72
C ASN A 499 -20.35 -1.86 -3.47
N GLY A 500 -20.28 -0.70 -2.80
CA GLY A 500 -20.05 0.58 -3.42
C GLY A 500 -20.96 1.68 -2.88
N TYR A 501 -20.84 2.86 -3.49
CA TYR A 501 -21.69 4.02 -3.20
C TYR A 501 -21.81 4.95 -4.40
N LEU A 502 -22.81 5.83 -4.35
CA LEU A 502 -22.95 6.99 -5.23
C LEU A 502 -22.61 8.27 -4.49
N THR A 503 -22.04 9.23 -5.21
CA THR A 503 -21.83 10.58 -4.69
C THR A 503 -22.03 11.60 -5.80
N SER A 504 -22.68 12.71 -5.46
CA SER A 504 -22.84 13.88 -6.33
C SER A 504 -21.89 14.96 -5.85
N LEU A 505 -21.12 15.52 -6.78
CA LEU A 505 -20.14 16.54 -6.52
C LEU A 505 -20.40 17.79 -7.37
N ALA A 506 -20.01 18.95 -6.84
CA ALA A 506 -19.98 20.21 -7.57
C ALA A 506 -18.54 20.71 -7.75
N SER A 507 -18.25 21.38 -8.87
CA SER A 507 -16.98 22.06 -9.08
C SER A 507 -17.19 23.35 -9.86
N PHE A 508 -16.52 24.42 -9.46
CA PHE A 508 -16.48 25.67 -10.21
C PHE A 508 -16.12 25.41 -11.69
N ALA A 509 -16.94 25.89 -12.62
CA ALA A 509 -16.71 25.71 -14.07
C ALA A 509 -16.42 27.02 -14.80
N GLY A 510 -16.32 28.13 -14.06
CA GLY A 510 -15.84 29.40 -14.57
C GLY A 510 -16.87 30.51 -14.56
N GLN A 511 -16.34 31.72 -14.76
CA GLN A 511 -17.08 32.95 -14.97
C GLN A 511 -16.33 33.76 -16.03
N THR A 512 -17.07 34.31 -16.99
CA THR A 512 -16.46 35.12 -18.06
C THR A 512 -15.85 36.39 -17.51
N ALA A 513 -14.66 36.77 -17.98
CA ALA A 513 -14.04 38.05 -17.60
C ALA A 513 -14.50 39.22 -18.48
N THR A 514 -15.16 38.91 -19.59
CA THR A 514 -15.57 39.85 -20.63
C THR A 514 -16.91 40.54 -20.33
N ALA A 515 -17.19 41.62 -21.04
CA ALA A 515 -18.42 42.42 -20.88
C ALA A 515 -19.64 41.70 -21.48
N GLY A 516 -20.85 42.06 -21.03
CA GLY A 516 -22.11 41.47 -21.50
C GLY A 516 -22.17 41.20 -23.01
N VAL A 517 -21.83 42.17 -23.86
CA VAL A 517 -21.82 42.02 -25.34
C VAL A 517 -20.84 40.98 -25.93
N SER A 518 -20.10 40.28 -25.09
CA SER A 518 -19.15 39.25 -25.54
C SER A 518 -19.87 37.93 -25.73
N GLN A 519 -19.98 37.53 -26.99
CA GLN A 519 -20.81 36.40 -27.42
C GLN A 519 -20.16 35.02 -27.21
N SER A 520 -18.85 34.96 -26.91
CA SER A 520 -18.15 33.69 -26.74
C SER A 520 -16.89 33.82 -25.90
N GLU A 521 -16.74 32.93 -24.92
CA GLU A 521 -15.51 32.79 -24.14
C GLU A 521 -15.18 31.32 -23.89
N THR A 522 -13.90 30.97 -23.94
CA THR A 522 -13.39 29.65 -23.57
C THR A 522 -12.42 29.79 -22.41
N LEU A 523 -12.74 29.11 -21.31
CA LEU A 523 -11.99 29.11 -20.06
C LEU A 523 -11.19 27.80 -19.98
N SER A 524 -9.87 27.91 -20.00
CA SER A 524 -8.99 26.74 -19.98
C SER A 524 -8.83 26.16 -18.57
N ASN A 525 -8.92 24.84 -18.45
CA ASN A 525 -8.66 24.07 -17.21
C ASN A 525 -9.40 24.62 -15.98
N MET A 526 -10.68 24.94 -16.17
CA MET A 526 -11.47 25.65 -15.16
C MET A 526 -12.17 24.70 -14.19
N ALA A 527 -12.77 23.63 -14.71
CA ALA A 527 -13.41 22.59 -13.89
C ALA A 527 -12.44 21.44 -13.63
N THR A 528 -12.48 20.86 -12.43
CA THR A 528 -11.63 19.71 -12.06
C THR A 528 -12.46 18.61 -11.39
N SER A 529 -12.36 17.38 -11.88
CA SER A 529 -13.05 16.24 -11.26
C SER A 529 -12.29 15.73 -10.04
N THR A 530 -13.02 15.31 -9.01
CA THR A 530 -12.50 14.74 -7.76
C THR A 530 -13.09 13.34 -7.57
N LEU A 531 -12.24 12.32 -7.69
CA LEU A 531 -12.59 10.90 -7.61
C LEU A 531 -11.44 10.13 -6.93
N PRO A 532 -11.23 10.31 -5.62
CA PRO A 532 -9.97 9.98 -4.94
C PRO A 532 -9.72 8.48 -4.75
N GLU A 533 -10.70 7.62 -5.05
CA GLU A 533 -10.59 6.19 -4.79
C GLU A 533 -9.53 5.57 -5.72
N THR A 534 -8.54 4.93 -5.09
CA THR A 534 -7.39 4.31 -5.77
C THR A 534 -7.60 2.82 -6.07
N THR A 535 -8.61 2.21 -5.47
CA THR A 535 -9.03 0.82 -5.69
C THR A 535 -10.53 0.77 -5.96
N GLY A 536 -11.04 -0.34 -6.53
CA GLY A 536 -12.44 -0.42 -6.99
C GLY A 536 -12.62 0.15 -8.39
N ALA A 537 -13.83 0.00 -8.94
CA ALA A 537 -14.18 0.55 -10.25
C ALA A 537 -14.97 1.85 -10.07
N LYS A 538 -14.75 2.81 -10.96
CA LYS A 538 -15.48 4.08 -10.98
C LYS A 538 -16.22 4.22 -12.29
N THR A 539 -17.49 4.60 -12.21
CA THR A 539 -18.36 4.81 -13.36
C THR A 539 -19.00 6.19 -13.27
N MET A 540 -18.80 7.03 -14.27
CA MET A 540 -19.52 8.30 -14.38
C MET A 540 -20.99 8.00 -14.72
N ARG A 541 -21.92 8.44 -13.88
CA ARG A 541 -23.36 8.14 -14.04
C ARG A 541 -24.11 9.28 -14.71
N ALA A 542 -23.84 10.51 -14.28
CA ALA A 542 -24.46 11.69 -14.87
C ALA A 542 -23.58 12.92 -14.63
N ALA A 543 -23.58 13.87 -15.54
CA ALA A 543 -22.96 15.17 -15.34
C ALA A 543 -23.63 16.25 -16.18
N ALA A 544 -23.79 17.44 -15.61
CA ALA A 544 -24.25 18.62 -16.31
C ALA A 544 -23.46 19.87 -15.89
N LEU A 545 -23.34 20.83 -16.81
CA LEU A 545 -23.07 22.21 -16.46
C LEU A 545 -24.39 22.89 -16.13
N ARG A 546 -24.50 23.45 -14.93
CA ARG A 546 -25.56 24.39 -14.56
C ARG A 546 -25.04 25.78 -14.89
N ALA A 547 -25.55 26.36 -15.97
CA ALA A 547 -25.03 27.60 -16.56
C ALA A 547 -26.04 28.73 -16.46
N SER A 548 -25.55 29.94 -16.19
CA SER A 548 -26.35 31.14 -15.98
C SER A 548 -25.89 32.26 -16.92
N TYR A 549 -26.84 32.98 -17.48
CA TYR A 549 -26.64 34.05 -18.45
C TYR A 549 -27.44 35.27 -18.02
N ALA A 550 -26.77 36.40 -17.85
CA ALA A 550 -27.42 37.69 -17.60
C ALA A 550 -27.26 38.54 -18.86
N ALA A 551 -28.26 38.45 -19.74
CA ALA A 551 -28.33 39.15 -21.02
C ALA A 551 -28.67 40.63 -20.84
N SER A 552 -28.11 41.46 -21.73
CA SER A 552 -28.36 42.91 -21.79
C SER A 552 -27.91 43.49 -23.13
N GLU A 553 -28.39 44.69 -23.47
CA GLU A 553 -28.06 45.42 -24.69
C GLU A 553 -27.46 46.80 -24.41
N SER A 554 -26.38 47.14 -25.11
CA SER A 554 -25.64 48.39 -24.89
C SER A 554 -26.33 49.69 -25.32
N THR A 555 -27.43 49.60 -26.06
CA THR A 555 -28.25 50.72 -26.55
C THR A 555 -29.54 50.97 -25.77
N ALA A 556 -29.77 50.20 -24.69
CA ALA A 556 -30.90 50.32 -23.76
C ALA A 556 -32.28 50.03 -24.40
N ALA A 557 -32.40 49.00 -25.24
CA ALA A 557 -33.70 48.61 -25.78
C ALA A 557 -33.72 47.13 -26.25
N MET A 558 -33.70 46.18 -25.31
CA MET A 558 -33.93 44.76 -25.66
C MET A 558 -35.21 44.67 -26.51
N LEU A 559 -35.19 44.04 -27.69
CA LEU A 559 -36.38 43.97 -28.53
C LEU A 559 -37.17 42.69 -28.23
N GLN A 560 -38.50 42.78 -28.25
CA GLN A 560 -39.41 41.63 -28.08
C GLN A 560 -39.25 40.55 -29.18
N SER A 561 -38.53 40.84 -30.26
CA SER A 561 -38.22 39.85 -31.32
C SER A 561 -36.85 39.20 -31.18
N ASP A 562 -36.10 39.53 -30.13
CA ASP A 562 -34.73 39.06 -29.92
C ASP A 562 -34.75 37.71 -29.21
N SER A 563 -34.75 36.64 -30.00
CA SER A 563 -34.48 35.29 -29.50
C SER A 563 -32.99 35.16 -29.17
N PHE A 564 -32.69 34.87 -27.91
CA PHE A 564 -31.33 34.69 -27.43
C PHE A 564 -31.02 33.19 -27.40
N THR A 565 -30.09 32.75 -28.26
CA THR A 565 -29.64 31.36 -28.23
C THR A 565 -28.31 31.24 -27.50
N VAL A 566 -28.26 30.31 -26.53
CA VAL A 566 -27.10 30.10 -25.66
C VAL A 566 -26.61 28.66 -25.73
N ASP A 567 -25.35 28.48 -25.38
CA ASP A 567 -24.80 27.14 -25.16
C ASP A 567 -23.60 27.17 -24.22
N THR A 568 -23.42 26.05 -23.52
CA THR A 568 -22.22 25.79 -22.74
C THR A 568 -21.75 24.37 -23.03
N ASN A 569 -20.46 24.11 -22.88
CA ASN A 569 -19.93 22.75 -23.03
C ASN A 569 -18.58 22.62 -22.33
N LEU A 570 -18.16 21.38 -22.09
CA LEU A 570 -16.83 21.07 -21.54
C LEU A 570 -16.10 20.02 -22.37
N SER A 571 -14.77 20.05 -22.27
CA SER A 571 -13.89 19.07 -22.89
C SER A 571 -12.56 19.00 -22.14
N THR A 572 -11.86 17.86 -22.25
CA THR A 572 -10.44 17.78 -21.86
C THR A 572 -9.52 18.51 -22.84
N GLY A 573 -10.01 18.84 -24.04
CA GLY A 573 -9.36 19.69 -25.04
C GLY A 573 -10.08 21.01 -25.21
N SER A 574 -10.32 21.42 -26.45
CA SER A 574 -11.12 22.62 -26.77
C SER A 574 -12.61 22.26 -26.83
N PRO A 575 -13.45 22.80 -25.93
CA PRO A 575 -14.89 22.58 -25.99
C PRO A 575 -15.51 23.30 -27.20
N THR A 576 -16.65 22.79 -27.67
CA THR A 576 -17.41 23.40 -28.78
C THR A 576 -18.81 23.72 -28.29
N CYS A 577 -19.23 24.97 -28.47
CA CYS A 577 -20.55 25.47 -28.15
C CYS A 577 -21.25 25.89 -29.45
N SER A 578 -22.57 25.68 -29.51
CA SER A 578 -23.36 25.72 -30.76
C SER A 578 -24.53 26.70 -30.75
N ASN A 579 -24.81 27.38 -29.63
CA ASN A 579 -25.97 28.26 -29.41
C ASN A 579 -27.28 27.59 -29.83
N ALA A 580 -27.66 26.53 -29.12
CA ALA A 580 -28.82 25.72 -29.48
C ALA A 580 -30.02 25.90 -28.54
N TYR A 581 -29.80 26.36 -27.31
CA TYR A 581 -30.84 26.48 -26.30
C TYR A 581 -31.44 27.88 -26.35
N GLU A 582 -32.75 28.00 -26.50
CA GLU A 582 -33.45 29.25 -26.77
C GLU A 582 -34.01 29.89 -25.49
N SER A 583 -33.99 31.22 -25.45
CA SER A 583 -34.72 32.05 -24.50
C SER A 583 -34.98 33.40 -25.13
N ALA A 584 -36.24 33.71 -25.38
CA ALA A 584 -36.72 35.00 -25.78
C ALA A 584 -36.48 36.03 -24.67
N THR A 585 -36.42 37.29 -25.09
CA THR A 585 -36.29 38.44 -24.19
C THR A 585 -37.46 39.40 -24.42
N ASP A 586 -37.90 40.08 -23.36
CA ASP A 586 -39.17 40.80 -23.38
C ASP A 586 -39.03 42.25 -22.91
N LEU A 587 -38.36 43.07 -23.73
CA LEU A 587 -38.19 44.51 -23.54
C LEU A 587 -37.47 44.92 -22.22
N ALA A 588 -36.74 43.98 -21.62
CA ALA A 588 -35.95 44.17 -20.41
C ALA A 588 -34.71 43.24 -20.40
N ASP A 589 -33.72 43.60 -19.58
CA ASP A 589 -32.59 42.74 -19.27
C ASP A 589 -33.06 41.38 -18.74
N ALA A 590 -32.53 40.31 -19.30
CA ALA A 590 -32.99 38.96 -19.05
C ALA A 590 -31.94 38.11 -18.31
N TYR A 591 -32.37 37.39 -17.28
CA TYR A 591 -31.59 36.32 -16.67
C TYR A 591 -32.16 34.97 -17.05
N MET A 592 -31.28 34.05 -17.44
CA MET A 592 -31.66 32.66 -17.72
C MET A 592 -30.65 31.66 -17.17
N GLU A 593 -31.13 30.45 -16.92
CA GLU A 593 -30.36 29.31 -16.44
C GLU A 593 -30.86 28.00 -17.07
N PHE A 594 -29.93 27.08 -17.38
CA PHE A 594 -30.29 25.74 -17.84
C PHE A 594 -29.23 24.69 -17.47
N TYR A 595 -29.62 23.41 -17.57
CA TYR A 595 -28.73 22.27 -17.43
C TYR A 595 -28.27 21.77 -18.81
N LYS A 596 -26.96 21.81 -19.07
CA LYS A 596 -26.35 21.15 -20.23
C LYS A 596 -25.76 19.79 -19.83
N LEU A 597 -26.26 18.71 -20.42
CA LEU A 597 -25.67 17.38 -20.20
C LEU A 597 -24.26 17.28 -20.81
N VAL A 598 -23.31 16.80 -20.01
CA VAL A 598 -21.88 16.70 -20.36
C VAL A 598 -21.25 15.37 -19.92
N THR A 599 -22.08 14.40 -19.50
CA THR A 599 -21.66 13.07 -19.00
C THR A 599 -20.64 12.39 -19.92
N SER A 600 -20.85 12.47 -21.24
CA SER A 600 -20.00 11.82 -22.25
C SER A 600 -18.62 12.48 -22.42
N ALA A 601 -18.46 13.73 -22.00
CA ALA A 601 -17.18 14.44 -22.05
C ALA A 601 -16.30 14.14 -20.82
N MET A 602 -16.89 13.62 -19.74
CA MET A 602 -16.19 13.32 -18.51
C MET A 602 -15.61 11.90 -18.47
N ASN A 603 -14.48 11.75 -17.79
CA ASN A 603 -13.90 10.46 -17.45
C ASN A 603 -13.78 10.32 -15.91
N THR A 604 -13.31 9.16 -15.44
CA THR A 604 -13.24 8.82 -14.01
C THR A 604 -11.84 8.99 -13.40
N THR A 605 -10.98 9.77 -14.05
CA THR A 605 -9.66 10.13 -13.53
C THR A 605 -9.79 11.19 -12.44
N ASP A 606 -9.11 10.97 -11.32
CA ASP A 606 -9.01 11.97 -10.25
C ASP A 606 -8.15 13.15 -10.70
N GLY A 607 -8.58 14.38 -10.40
CA GLY A 607 -7.86 15.60 -10.78
C GLY A 607 -7.87 15.90 -12.29
N GLN A 608 -8.81 15.32 -13.06
CA GLN A 608 -8.92 15.66 -14.48
C GLN A 608 -9.41 17.10 -14.64
N GLU A 609 -8.59 17.94 -15.27
CA GLU A 609 -8.94 19.31 -15.65
C GLU A 609 -9.75 19.32 -16.95
N TYR A 610 -10.76 20.19 -17.02
CA TYR A 610 -11.60 20.41 -18.19
C TYR A 610 -11.63 21.89 -18.55
N SER A 611 -11.54 22.17 -19.84
CA SER A 611 -11.82 23.50 -20.39
C SER A 611 -13.32 23.62 -20.67
N VAL A 612 -13.87 24.82 -20.48
CA VAL A 612 -15.31 25.11 -20.59
C VAL A 612 -15.52 26.24 -21.59
N CYS A 613 -16.54 26.16 -22.44
CA CYS A 613 -17.01 27.30 -23.24
C CYS A 613 -18.37 27.78 -22.76
N TYR A 614 -18.59 29.08 -22.89
CA TYR A 614 -19.87 29.75 -22.74
C TYR A 614 -20.09 30.61 -23.96
N THR A 615 -21.24 30.48 -24.59
CA THR A 615 -21.59 31.25 -25.79
C THR A 615 -23.03 31.72 -25.75
N ASN A 616 -23.24 32.85 -26.40
CA ASN A 616 -24.54 33.39 -26.78
C ASN A 616 -24.47 33.89 -28.22
N ASP A 617 -25.59 34.09 -28.90
CA ASP A 617 -25.64 34.60 -30.28
C ASP A 617 -25.82 36.14 -30.35
N GLY A 618 -25.98 36.79 -29.21
CA GLY A 618 -26.31 38.21 -29.12
C GLY A 618 -27.61 38.56 -29.84
N ALA A 619 -28.54 37.61 -30.01
CA ALA A 619 -29.77 37.78 -30.79
C ALA A 619 -29.56 38.35 -32.21
N GLY A 620 -28.38 38.11 -32.81
CA GLY A 620 -28.02 38.67 -34.12
C GLY A 620 -27.53 40.12 -34.11
N ASP A 621 -27.40 40.76 -32.95
CA ASP A 621 -26.81 42.09 -32.75
C ASP A 621 -25.46 42.02 -32.00
N ALA A 622 -24.44 42.70 -32.52
CA ALA A 622 -23.14 42.85 -31.86
C ALA A 622 -23.17 43.78 -30.63
N GLN A 623 -24.27 44.51 -30.40
CA GLN A 623 -24.50 45.38 -29.25
C GLN A 623 -25.18 44.65 -28.07
N THR A 624 -25.55 43.37 -28.26
CA THR A 624 -26.26 42.52 -27.31
C THR A 624 -25.39 41.34 -26.90
N GLY A 625 -25.52 40.91 -25.65
CA GLY A 625 -24.89 39.68 -25.16
C GLY A 625 -25.14 39.43 -23.68
N ALA A 626 -24.50 38.41 -23.10
CA ALA A 626 -24.64 38.05 -21.69
C ALA A 626 -23.33 38.01 -20.88
N LYS A 627 -23.43 38.33 -19.59
CA LYS A 627 -22.49 37.84 -18.57
C LYS A 627 -22.78 36.35 -18.34
N MET A 628 -21.76 35.50 -18.40
CA MET A 628 -21.93 34.04 -18.39
C MET A 628 -21.08 33.37 -17.31
N ASN A 629 -21.64 32.36 -16.65
CA ASN A 629 -20.91 31.52 -15.69
C ASN A 629 -21.60 30.17 -15.52
N GLY A 630 -20.97 29.29 -14.76
CA GLY A 630 -21.62 28.06 -14.32
C GLY A 630 -20.72 27.20 -13.45
N TRP A 631 -21.28 26.08 -13.02
CA TRP A 631 -20.55 25.05 -12.30
C TRP A 631 -20.95 23.67 -12.81
N LEU A 632 -20.01 22.75 -12.64
CA LEU A 632 -20.16 21.35 -13.01
C LEU A 632 -20.81 20.60 -11.85
N ILE A 633 -21.89 19.89 -12.13
CA ILE A 633 -22.53 18.93 -11.22
C ILE A 633 -22.33 17.55 -11.83
N TYR A 634 -21.82 16.59 -11.07
CA TYR A 634 -21.60 15.24 -11.57
C TYR A 634 -21.77 14.20 -10.49
N THR A 635 -22.28 13.05 -10.90
CA THR A 635 -22.51 11.89 -10.06
C THR A 635 -21.71 10.74 -10.61
N TYR A 636 -20.85 10.15 -9.77
CA TYR A 636 -20.16 8.92 -10.09
C TYR A 636 -20.51 7.84 -9.08
N GLN A 637 -20.48 6.61 -9.59
CA GLN A 637 -20.56 5.40 -8.81
C GLN A 637 -19.16 4.90 -8.55
N TRP A 638 -18.87 4.57 -7.30
CA TRP A 638 -17.73 3.74 -6.95
C TRP A 638 -18.24 2.36 -6.60
N ASP A 639 -17.78 1.35 -7.32
CA ASP A 639 -18.02 -0.05 -7.02
C ASP A 639 -16.87 -0.59 -6.18
N ALA A 640 -17.23 -1.13 -5.02
CA ALA A 640 -16.26 -1.77 -4.15
C ALA A 640 -15.56 -2.90 -4.93
N PRO A 641 -14.24 -3.04 -4.80
CA PRO A 641 -13.53 -4.12 -5.48
C PRO A 641 -14.14 -5.47 -5.05
N PRO A 642 -14.55 -6.33 -6.01
CA PRO A 642 -15.45 -7.45 -5.76
C PRO A 642 -14.93 -8.37 -4.66
N ASN A 643 -15.66 -8.56 -3.56
CA ASN A 643 -15.22 -9.35 -2.42
C ASN A 643 -14.99 -10.83 -2.77
N ILE A 644 -13.77 -11.17 -3.17
CA ILE A 644 -13.28 -12.54 -3.35
C ILE A 644 -12.47 -12.95 -2.11
N PHE A 645 -12.99 -13.93 -1.38
CA PHE A 645 -12.27 -14.62 -0.32
C PHE A 645 -11.43 -15.75 -0.93
N VAL A 646 -10.11 -15.67 -0.78
CA VAL A 646 -9.20 -16.80 -0.98
C VAL A 646 -8.70 -17.20 0.40
N SER A 647 -9.38 -18.13 1.05
CA SER A 647 -8.86 -18.73 2.28
C SER A 647 -8.11 -20.02 1.94
N SER A 648 -6.80 -20.05 2.22
CA SER A 648 -6.17 -21.32 2.58
C SER A 648 -6.64 -21.71 3.98
N ALA A 649 -6.71 -23.01 4.29
CA ALA A 649 -7.07 -23.50 5.63
C ALA A 649 -6.12 -23.01 6.76
N THR A 650 -5.03 -22.31 6.41
CA THR A 650 -4.08 -21.68 7.32
C THR A 650 -3.79 -20.22 6.88
N PRO A 651 -3.66 -19.26 7.83
CA PRO A 651 -3.60 -17.81 7.56
C PRO A 651 -2.31 -17.30 6.87
N THR A 652 -1.29 -18.15 6.73
CA THR A 652 -0.05 -17.85 5.98
C THR A 652 0.29 -19.06 5.10
N LEU A 653 0.51 -18.85 3.80
CA LEU A 653 0.97 -19.89 2.88
C LEU A 653 2.50 -19.87 2.83
N ASP A 654 3.12 -20.66 3.69
CA ASP A 654 4.57 -20.87 3.72
C ASP A 654 4.98 -21.84 2.59
N VAL A 655 5.51 -21.31 1.48
CA VAL A 655 6.11 -22.15 0.44
C VAL A 655 7.57 -22.39 0.81
N ARG A 656 7.87 -23.61 1.27
CA ARG A 656 9.25 -24.08 1.48
C ARG A 656 9.80 -24.56 0.15
N VAL A 657 10.40 -23.67 -0.63
CA VAL A 657 11.14 -24.08 -1.84
C VAL A 657 12.58 -24.39 -1.44
N PRO A 658 13.01 -25.67 -1.37
CA PRO A 658 14.44 -25.98 -1.28
C PRO A 658 15.15 -25.61 -2.59
N PRO A 659 16.47 -25.35 -2.57
CA PRO A 659 17.23 -24.89 -3.74
C PRO A 659 17.54 -26.02 -4.75
N SER A 660 16.72 -27.06 -4.83
CA SER A 660 16.99 -28.22 -5.69
C SER A 660 15.69 -28.88 -6.12
N SER A 661 15.40 -28.89 -7.43
CA SER A 661 14.52 -29.77 -8.26
C SER A 661 13.21 -30.36 -7.67
N ALA A 662 12.79 -29.99 -6.48
CA ALA A 662 11.68 -30.57 -5.76
C ALA A 662 10.47 -29.66 -5.90
N THR A 663 9.48 -30.16 -6.63
CA THR A 663 8.17 -29.52 -6.81
C THR A 663 7.41 -29.62 -5.49
N THR A 664 6.87 -28.50 -5.01
CA THR A 664 6.07 -28.49 -3.77
C THR A 664 4.60 -28.48 -4.13
N THR A 665 3.79 -29.38 -3.57
CA THR A 665 2.33 -29.35 -3.80
C THR A 665 1.74 -28.05 -3.29
N VAL A 666 0.80 -27.50 -4.05
CA VAL A 666 0.09 -26.28 -3.65
C VAL A 666 -0.97 -26.70 -2.62
N PRO A 667 -1.03 -26.07 -1.44
CA PRO A 667 -2.09 -26.31 -0.47
C PRO A 667 -3.46 -25.94 -1.05
N ALA A 668 -4.52 -26.41 -0.42
CA ALA A 668 -5.86 -26.23 -0.95
C ALA A 668 -6.20 -24.74 -1.18
N ILE A 669 -6.49 -24.37 -2.43
CA ILE A 669 -6.91 -23.02 -2.80
C ILE A 669 -8.43 -23.02 -2.87
N LYS A 670 -9.09 -22.30 -1.95
CA LYS A 670 -10.53 -22.08 -2.01
C LYS A 670 -10.84 -20.78 -2.74
N ILE A 671 -11.84 -20.82 -3.61
CA ILE A 671 -12.43 -19.68 -4.31
C ILE A 671 -13.92 -19.69 -3.99
N LEU A 672 -14.45 -18.58 -3.49
CA LEU A 672 -15.86 -18.40 -3.15
C LEU A 672 -16.48 -17.35 -4.08
N ALA A 673 -17.55 -17.71 -4.78
CA ALA A 673 -18.39 -16.80 -5.54
C ALA A 673 -19.27 -15.99 -4.59
N THR A 674 -19.29 -14.68 -4.78
CA THR A 674 -20.18 -13.76 -4.08
C THR A 674 -21.11 -13.09 -5.09
N ALA A 675 -22.21 -12.49 -4.62
CA ALA A 675 -23.19 -11.82 -5.46
C ALA A 675 -22.57 -10.79 -6.44
N ALA A 676 -21.46 -10.15 -6.06
CA ALA A 676 -20.76 -9.15 -6.87
C ALA A 676 -19.79 -9.74 -7.93
N SER A 677 -19.45 -11.03 -7.85
CA SER A 677 -18.31 -11.58 -8.61
C SER A 677 -18.69 -12.47 -9.81
N GLN A 678 -19.98 -12.77 -10.03
CA GLN A 678 -20.55 -13.75 -10.98
C GLN A 678 -19.51 -14.44 -11.89
N ILE A 679 -18.98 -15.60 -11.47
CA ILE A 679 -18.01 -16.37 -12.27
C ILE A 679 -18.77 -17.01 -13.43
N THR A 680 -18.51 -16.58 -14.66
CA THR A 680 -19.20 -17.07 -15.88
C THR A 680 -18.40 -18.16 -16.59
N THR A 681 -18.91 -18.62 -17.73
CA THR A 681 -18.23 -19.59 -18.61
C THR A 681 -16.92 -19.09 -19.22
N SER A 682 -16.58 -17.81 -19.01
CA SER A 682 -15.30 -17.22 -19.41
C SER A 682 -14.12 -17.64 -18.52
N GLY A 683 -14.39 -18.44 -17.47
CA GLY A 683 -13.40 -19.14 -16.66
C GLY A 683 -12.72 -18.28 -15.59
N ILE A 684 -11.85 -18.92 -14.80
CA ILE A 684 -11.10 -18.28 -13.70
C ILE A 684 -9.61 -18.32 -14.04
N ARG A 685 -8.88 -17.22 -13.80
CA ARG A 685 -7.41 -17.18 -13.89
C ARG A 685 -6.80 -16.83 -12.54
N ILE A 686 -5.86 -17.65 -12.07
CA ILE A 686 -5.03 -17.43 -10.90
C ILE A 686 -3.63 -17.02 -11.36
N ASN A 687 -3.28 -15.75 -11.16
CA ASN A 687 -2.04 -15.16 -11.62
C ASN A 687 -1.06 -14.95 -10.46
N ILE A 688 0.19 -15.32 -10.70
CA ILE A 688 1.33 -14.93 -9.87
C ILE A 688 1.80 -13.55 -10.33
N ASP A 689 2.11 -12.65 -9.40
CA ASP A 689 2.68 -11.34 -9.73
C ASP A 689 3.88 -11.50 -10.69
N PRO A 690 3.95 -10.75 -11.80
CA PRO A 690 5.01 -10.90 -12.79
C PRO A 690 6.42 -10.62 -12.24
N ASN A 691 6.54 -9.83 -11.18
CA ASN A 691 7.79 -9.55 -10.48
C ASN A 691 8.11 -10.57 -9.38
N PHE A 692 7.19 -11.49 -9.08
CA PHE A 692 7.44 -12.55 -8.11
C PHE A 692 8.21 -13.71 -8.75
N PRO A 693 9.22 -14.29 -8.08
CA PRO A 693 10.13 -15.23 -8.72
C PRO A 693 9.61 -16.68 -8.75
N LEU A 694 8.57 -17.00 -7.98
CA LEU A 694 7.91 -18.31 -8.00
C LEU A 694 7.09 -18.48 -9.28
N LEU A 695 7.08 -19.68 -9.85
CA LEU A 695 6.26 -20.05 -11.01
C LEU A 695 5.37 -21.25 -10.67
N TRP A 696 4.31 -21.47 -11.46
CA TRP A 696 3.61 -22.74 -11.43
C TRP A 696 4.46 -23.84 -12.06
N ASP A 697 4.34 -25.07 -11.55
CA ASP A 697 5.01 -26.26 -12.07
C ASP A 697 4.24 -26.83 -13.28
N GLY A 698 4.42 -26.20 -14.43
CA GLY A 698 3.71 -26.56 -15.67
C GLY A 698 4.56 -26.38 -16.91
N ALA A 699 4.60 -27.40 -17.77
CA ALA A 699 5.10 -27.24 -19.13
C ALA A 699 4.08 -26.45 -19.96
N CYS A 700 4.55 -25.51 -20.80
CA CYS A 700 3.69 -24.71 -21.69
C CYS A 700 2.95 -25.51 -22.78
N SER A 701 2.84 -26.84 -22.64
CA SER A 701 2.33 -27.76 -23.66
C SER A 701 1.48 -28.92 -23.10
N GLY A 702 1.06 -28.91 -21.82
CA GLY A 702 0.30 -30.02 -21.24
C GLY A 702 -0.79 -29.58 -20.25
N SER A 703 -1.98 -30.16 -20.40
CA SER A 703 -3.05 -30.12 -19.40
C SER A 703 -2.57 -30.82 -18.12
N THR A 704 -2.53 -30.09 -17.01
CA THR A 704 -2.60 -30.71 -15.68
C THR A 704 -4.05 -31.06 -15.43
N THR A 705 -4.34 -32.22 -14.84
CA THR A 705 -5.69 -32.53 -14.35
C THR A 705 -5.79 -32.16 -12.87
N PRO A 706 -6.09 -30.89 -12.51
CA PRO A 706 -6.34 -30.48 -11.14
C PRO A 706 -7.58 -31.22 -10.60
N ALA A 707 -7.55 -31.53 -9.31
CA ALA A 707 -8.71 -32.08 -8.62
C ALA A 707 -9.47 -30.96 -7.91
N PHE A 708 -10.75 -30.81 -8.20
CA PHE A 708 -11.62 -29.80 -7.60
C PHE A 708 -12.63 -30.45 -6.65
N SER A 709 -12.96 -29.74 -5.56
CA SER A 709 -14.10 -30.03 -4.66
C SER A 709 -14.84 -28.71 -4.35
N GLY A 710 -15.84 -28.72 -3.46
CA GLY A 710 -16.72 -27.57 -3.21
C GLY A 710 -18.07 -27.67 -3.92
N SER A 711 -18.98 -26.75 -3.64
CA SER A 711 -20.36 -26.79 -4.17
C SER A 711 -20.42 -26.65 -5.70
N ALA A 712 -19.47 -25.94 -6.30
CA ALA A 712 -19.42 -25.68 -7.74
C ALA A 712 -18.42 -26.56 -8.50
N ALA A 713 -17.87 -27.62 -7.89
CA ALA A 713 -16.93 -28.52 -8.57
C ALA A 713 -17.55 -29.21 -9.81
N GLY A 714 -18.86 -29.45 -9.80
CA GLY A 714 -19.59 -30.01 -10.94
C GLY A 714 -19.86 -29.03 -12.09
N LYS A 715 -19.51 -27.74 -11.91
CA LYS A 715 -19.68 -26.67 -12.91
C LYS A 715 -18.40 -26.43 -13.74
N ILE A 716 -17.40 -27.32 -13.62
CA ILE A 716 -16.04 -27.17 -14.17
C ILE A 716 -15.58 -28.43 -14.89
N THR A 717 -14.87 -28.25 -16.01
CA THR A 717 -14.18 -29.33 -16.71
C THR A 717 -12.69 -29.32 -16.40
N ALA A 718 -12.27 -30.23 -15.51
CA ALA A 718 -10.87 -30.34 -15.07
C ALA A 718 -9.89 -30.65 -16.19
N ALA A 719 -10.31 -31.40 -17.23
CA ALA A 719 -9.46 -31.75 -18.37
C ALA A 719 -9.04 -30.54 -19.22
N ASN A 720 -9.85 -29.48 -19.21
CA ASN A 720 -9.63 -28.25 -19.97
C ASN A 720 -8.95 -27.15 -19.14
N SER A 721 -8.85 -27.35 -17.83
CA SER A 721 -8.12 -26.46 -16.93
C SER A 721 -6.61 -26.72 -17.06
N GLY A 722 -5.78 -25.69 -16.92
CA GLY A 722 -4.34 -25.82 -17.19
C GLY A 722 -3.58 -24.51 -17.00
N PHE A 723 -2.41 -24.38 -17.62
CA PHE A 723 -1.57 -23.18 -17.49
C PHE A 723 -1.59 -22.33 -18.75
N ILE A 724 -1.74 -21.02 -18.57
CA ILE A 724 -1.51 -20.02 -19.62
C ILE A 724 -0.07 -19.51 -19.44
N CYS A 725 0.74 -19.70 -20.49
CA CYS A 725 2.10 -19.17 -20.51
C CYS A 725 2.15 -17.78 -21.13
N SER A 726 2.77 -16.84 -20.41
CA SER A 726 3.20 -15.55 -20.96
C SER A 726 4.71 -15.55 -21.05
N SER A 727 5.27 -15.19 -22.22
CA SER A 727 6.73 -15.15 -22.44
C SER A 727 7.47 -16.46 -22.07
N GLY A 728 6.83 -17.61 -22.29
CA GLY A 728 7.40 -18.94 -22.00
C GLY A 728 7.42 -19.36 -20.53
N SER A 729 6.75 -18.62 -19.63
CA SER A 729 6.66 -18.95 -18.20
C SER A 729 5.22 -19.23 -17.76
N ALA A 730 4.99 -20.30 -17.00
CA ALA A 730 3.70 -20.67 -16.43
C ALA A 730 3.35 -19.78 -15.23
N ARG A 731 2.78 -18.59 -15.50
CA ARG A 731 2.41 -17.58 -14.46
C ARG A 731 0.93 -17.54 -14.14
N THR A 732 0.11 -18.10 -15.01
CA THR A 732 -1.34 -18.09 -14.89
C THR A 732 -1.84 -19.52 -14.90
N PHE A 733 -2.59 -19.90 -13.86
CA PHE A 733 -3.38 -21.13 -13.84
C PHE A 733 -4.81 -20.78 -14.23
N TYR A 734 -5.35 -21.44 -15.24
CA TYR A 734 -6.67 -21.24 -15.79
C TYR A 734 -7.59 -22.40 -15.42
N ILE A 735 -8.81 -22.08 -15.00
CA ILE A 735 -9.88 -23.00 -14.69
C ILE A 735 -10.99 -22.78 -15.71
N ASP A 736 -11.34 -23.83 -16.44
CA ASP A 736 -12.42 -23.84 -17.42
C ASP A 736 -13.77 -24.04 -16.72
N VAL A 737 -14.67 -23.07 -16.88
CA VAL A 737 -15.98 -23.06 -16.21
C VAL A 737 -17.05 -23.37 -17.26
N ASP A 738 -17.80 -24.45 -17.05
CA ASP A 738 -18.84 -24.90 -18.00
C ASP A 738 -20.16 -24.15 -17.79
N THR A 739 -20.45 -23.77 -16.54
CA THR A 739 -21.70 -23.09 -16.15
C THR A 739 -21.45 -22.03 -15.07
N THR A 740 -22.21 -20.94 -15.12
CA THR A 740 -22.07 -19.81 -14.19
C THR A 740 -22.26 -20.23 -12.73
N PHE A 741 -21.44 -19.67 -11.84
CA PHE A 741 -21.52 -19.91 -10.39
C PHE A 741 -22.60 -19.03 -9.76
N ASP A 742 -23.30 -19.56 -8.77
CA ASP A 742 -24.29 -18.83 -7.98
C ASP A 742 -23.61 -18.14 -6.78
N SER A 743 -24.26 -17.14 -6.18
CA SER A 743 -23.74 -16.53 -4.95
C SER A 743 -23.64 -17.55 -3.82
N GLY A 744 -22.47 -17.65 -3.19
CA GLY A 744 -22.17 -18.61 -2.14
C GLY A 744 -21.52 -19.91 -2.66
N ASP A 745 -21.44 -20.10 -3.97
CA ASP A 745 -20.77 -21.26 -4.54
C ASP A 745 -19.27 -21.24 -4.23
N ASP A 746 -18.70 -22.39 -3.90
CA ASP A 746 -17.26 -22.53 -3.71
C ASP A 746 -16.65 -23.62 -4.58
N ILE A 747 -15.39 -23.39 -4.92
CA ILE A 747 -14.50 -24.39 -5.48
C ILE A 747 -13.23 -24.44 -4.65
N ILE A 748 -12.75 -25.64 -4.37
CA ILE A 748 -11.50 -25.91 -3.66
C ILE A 748 -10.61 -26.73 -4.59
N ILE A 749 -9.45 -26.18 -4.95
CA ILE A 749 -8.39 -26.93 -5.63
C ILE A 749 -7.74 -27.81 -4.58
N THR A 750 -7.88 -29.13 -4.69
CA THR A 750 -7.45 -30.08 -3.64
C THR A 750 -6.11 -30.75 -3.95
N SER A 751 -5.78 -30.93 -5.23
CA SER A 751 -4.50 -31.50 -5.69
C SER A 751 -4.30 -31.28 -7.21
N GLY A 752 -3.16 -31.72 -7.74
CA GLY A 752 -2.87 -31.66 -9.18
C GLY A 752 -2.23 -30.35 -9.67
N VAL A 753 -1.88 -29.44 -8.74
CA VAL A 753 -1.12 -28.21 -9.00
C VAL A 753 0.08 -28.14 -8.04
N SER A 754 1.25 -27.81 -8.56
CA SER A 754 2.51 -27.68 -7.81
C SER A 754 3.19 -26.33 -8.09
N TRP A 755 4.06 -25.91 -7.17
CA TRP A 755 4.99 -24.80 -7.38
C TRP A 755 6.25 -25.30 -8.09
N GLY A 756 6.68 -24.58 -9.11
CA GLY A 756 7.86 -24.90 -9.91
C GLY A 756 9.14 -24.73 -9.08
N ALA A 757 10.13 -25.58 -9.34
CA ALA A 757 11.45 -25.44 -8.74
C ALA A 757 12.12 -24.14 -9.23
N THR A 758 12.84 -23.47 -8.32
CA THR A 758 13.62 -22.27 -8.66
C THR A 758 15.11 -22.58 -8.55
N SER A 759 15.94 -22.00 -9.42
CA SER A 759 17.38 -22.28 -9.50
C SER A 759 18.21 -21.52 -8.45
N THR A 760 17.61 -20.57 -7.74
CA THR A 760 18.26 -19.73 -6.73
C THR A 760 17.35 -19.57 -5.52
N ALA A 761 17.89 -19.65 -4.30
CA ALA A 761 17.14 -19.32 -3.09
C ALA A 761 16.87 -17.81 -3.02
N PHE A 762 15.63 -17.41 -2.75
CA PHE A 762 15.24 -16.01 -2.57
C PHE A 762 14.21 -15.91 -1.44
N ALA A 763 14.16 -14.74 -0.79
CA ALA A 763 13.10 -14.40 0.12
C ALA A 763 12.23 -13.31 -0.51
N ALA A 764 10.95 -13.63 -0.73
CA ALA A 764 9.99 -12.69 -1.27
C ALA A 764 8.59 -13.04 -0.74
N SER A 765 7.77 -12.02 -0.54
CA SER A 765 6.34 -12.18 -0.28
C SER A 765 5.53 -11.51 -1.39
N THR A 766 4.44 -12.15 -1.78
CA THR A 766 3.44 -11.56 -2.68
C THR A 766 2.05 -12.09 -2.33
N THR A 767 1.03 -11.65 -3.04
CA THR A 767 -0.31 -12.24 -3.01
C THR A 767 -0.63 -12.80 -4.40
N LEU A 768 -1.37 -13.92 -4.46
CA LEU A 768 -1.94 -14.36 -5.74
C LEU A 768 -3.00 -13.37 -6.18
N SER A 769 -3.07 -13.09 -7.47
CA SER A 769 -4.15 -12.27 -8.03
C SER A 769 -5.11 -13.14 -8.83
N LEU A 770 -6.41 -12.86 -8.70
CA LEU A 770 -7.45 -13.53 -9.45
C LEU A 770 -7.98 -12.60 -10.54
N SER A 771 -8.12 -13.15 -11.75
CA SER A 771 -8.82 -12.52 -12.86
C SER A 771 -9.96 -13.44 -13.28
N ILE A 772 -11.18 -12.93 -13.20
CA ILE A 772 -12.37 -13.57 -13.74
C ILE A 772 -12.62 -13.09 -15.17
N ASP A 773 -13.40 -13.85 -15.92
CA ASP A 773 -13.95 -13.48 -17.22
C ASP A 773 -12.96 -12.96 -18.27
N GLY A 774 -12.18 -13.85 -18.89
CA GLY A 774 -11.41 -13.44 -20.08
C GLY A 774 -10.17 -12.53 -19.84
N GLY A 775 -10.01 -11.93 -18.66
CA GLY A 775 -8.76 -11.27 -18.25
C GLY A 775 -8.72 -9.75 -18.40
N VAL A 776 -9.86 -9.06 -18.42
CA VAL A 776 -9.92 -7.59 -18.59
C VAL A 776 -10.07 -6.80 -17.29
N THR A 777 -10.46 -7.44 -16.18
CA THR A 777 -10.62 -6.80 -14.87
C THR A 777 -9.83 -7.58 -13.81
N ARG A 778 -8.86 -6.91 -13.17
CA ARG A 778 -8.17 -7.45 -11.98
C ARG A 778 -9.18 -7.49 -10.83
N ALA A 779 -9.67 -8.68 -10.49
CA ALA A 779 -10.81 -8.79 -9.58
C ALA A 779 -10.39 -8.68 -8.11
N LYS A 780 -9.32 -9.34 -7.65
CA LYS A 780 -8.70 -9.14 -6.32
C LYS A 780 -7.28 -9.74 -6.22
N THR A 781 -6.57 -9.35 -5.17
CA THR A 781 -5.41 -10.06 -4.59
C THR A 781 -5.85 -10.90 -3.38
N ALA A 782 -5.26 -12.07 -3.19
CA ALA A 782 -5.56 -13.01 -2.10
C ALA A 782 -5.37 -12.37 -0.71
N THR A 783 -6.18 -12.76 0.27
CA THR A 783 -6.09 -12.30 1.67
C THR A 783 -4.90 -12.90 2.42
N SER A 784 -4.32 -13.97 1.88
CA SER A 784 -3.13 -14.62 2.42
C SER A 784 -1.94 -14.33 1.52
N SER A 785 -0.81 -13.98 2.12
CA SER A 785 0.45 -13.85 1.40
C SER A 785 1.05 -15.23 1.12
N ILE A 786 1.67 -15.34 -0.05
CA ILE A 786 2.62 -16.40 -0.38
C ILE A 786 3.99 -15.88 0.02
N ALA A 787 4.68 -16.59 0.89
CA ALA A 787 6.06 -16.32 1.24
C ALA A 787 6.96 -17.45 0.72
N VAL A 788 7.99 -17.09 -0.03
CA VAL A 788 9.15 -17.95 -0.25
C VAL A 788 10.22 -17.52 0.75
N LYS A 789 10.78 -18.48 1.47
CA LYS A 789 11.75 -18.24 2.54
C LYS A 789 13.18 -18.42 2.07
N GLY A 790 14.10 -17.69 2.70
CA GLY A 790 15.53 -17.98 2.59
C GLY A 790 15.95 -19.32 3.22
N ILE A 791 17.23 -19.61 3.04
CA ILE A 791 17.91 -20.79 3.58
C ILE A 791 18.95 -20.34 4.61
N LEU A 792 19.06 -21.08 5.71
CA LEU A 792 20.19 -20.98 6.62
C LEU A 792 21.00 -22.28 6.54
N ALA A 793 22.15 -22.24 5.89
CA ALA A 793 23.04 -23.39 5.80
C ALA A 793 23.96 -23.46 7.02
N VAL A 794 24.08 -24.64 7.60
CA VAL A 794 25.04 -25.00 8.63
C VAL A 794 26.05 -25.96 7.99
N SER A 795 27.32 -25.59 8.08
CA SER A 795 28.39 -26.36 7.45
C SER A 795 29.63 -26.38 8.34
N ASP A 796 30.62 -27.19 7.95
CA ASP A 796 31.93 -27.10 8.58
C ASP A 796 32.48 -25.68 8.51
N HIS A 797 33.22 -25.32 9.55
CA HIS A 797 34.08 -24.14 9.53
C HIS A 797 34.99 -24.18 8.30
N SER A 798 35.40 -23.01 7.80
CA SER A 798 36.23 -22.94 6.59
C SER A 798 37.59 -23.66 6.73
N ALA A 799 38.07 -23.84 7.97
CA ALA A 799 39.27 -24.61 8.33
C ALA A 799 39.01 -26.08 8.73
N GLY A 800 37.78 -26.58 8.57
CA GLY A 800 37.35 -27.90 9.04
C GLY A 800 37.14 -27.98 10.56
N GLN A 801 36.90 -29.20 11.07
CA GLN A 801 36.74 -29.46 12.50
C GLN A 801 38.05 -29.31 13.27
N ILE A 802 37.94 -29.12 14.59
CA ILE A 802 39.08 -29.04 15.48
C ILE A 802 39.66 -30.43 15.78
N THR A 803 40.98 -30.54 15.87
CA THR A 803 41.67 -31.77 16.27
C THR A 803 41.52 -32.03 17.77
N ASP A 804 41.84 -33.23 18.24
CA ASP A 804 41.80 -33.58 19.65
C ASP A 804 42.60 -32.57 20.51
N GLN A 805 41.97 -32.04 21.57
CA GLN A 805 42.56 -31.06 22.47
C GLN A 805 42.97 -31.69 23.81
N PHE A 806 42.66 -32.97 24.04
CA PHE A 806 42.98 -33.72 25.26
C PHE A 806 44.16 -34.68 25.06
N ALA A 807 44.57 -34.93 23.82
CA ALA A 807 45.58 -35.92 23.46
C ALA A 807 46.96 -35.68 24.12
N ASP A 808 47.35 -34.41 24.29
CA ASP A 808 48.66 -34.03 24.83
C ASP A 808 48.61 -33.68 26.34
N MET A 809 47.46 -33.87 26.99
CA MET A 809 47.34 -33.56 28.42
C MET A 809 48.16 -34.53 29.27
N LEU A 810 48.94 -33.99 30.20
CA LEU A 810 49.68 -34.80 31.16
C LEU A 810 48.71 -35.53 32.10
N GLU A 811 49.13 -36.67 32.68
CA GLU A 811 48.30 -37.43 33.62
C GLU A 811 47.84 -36.55 34.81
N THR A 812 48.68 -35.63 35.26
CA THR A 812 48.41 -34.69 36.37
C THR A 812 47.44 -33.56 36.02
N GLU A 813 47.17 -33.31 34.74
CA GLU A 813 46.25 -32.25 34.33
C GLU A 813 44.82 -32.77 34.32
N THR A 814 43.97 -32.17 35.15
CA THR A 814 42.57 -32.58 35.33
C THR A 814 41.57 -31.59 34.75
N SER A 815 42.02 -30.46 34.17
CA SER A 815 41.15 -29.51 33.51
C SER A 815 41.83 -28.81 32.34
N THR A 816 41.04 -28.36 31.36
CA THR A 816 41.52 -27.59 30.21
C THR A 816 40.44 -26.62 29.72
N SER A 817 40.85 -25.41 29.32
CA SER A 817 39.96 -24.43 28.65
C SER A 817 40.32 -24.38 27.17
N SER A 818 39.57 -25.14 26.37
CA SER A 818 39.93 -25.45 24.99
C SER A 818 38.79 -25.14 24.02
N GLU A 819 39.17 -24.92 22.77
CA GLU A 819 38.25 -24.85 21.64
C GLU A 819 37.78 -26.28 21.34
N LEU A 820 36.47 -26.54 21.39
CA LEU A 820 35.95 -27.91 21.31
C LEU A 820 35.15 -28.20 20.04
N PHE A 821 34.68 -27.16 19.36
CA PHE A 821 33.85 -27.36 18.16
C PHE A 821 33.86 -26.16 17.23
N ARG A 822 33.78 -26.38 15.91
CA ARG A 822 33.75 -25.31 14.90
C ARG A 822 32.62 -25.51 13.91
N PHE A 823 32.02 -24.42 13.44
CA PHE A 823 30.95 -24.48 12.44
C PHE A 823 30.84 -23.16 11.67
N LYS A 824 30.05 -23.18 10.59
CA LYS A 824 29.76 -22.02 9.76
C LYS A 824 28.27 -21.89 9.53
N LEU A 825 27.72 -20.68 9.72
CA LEU A 825 26.34 -20.35 9.36
C LEU A 825 26.34 -19.46 8.12
N ALA A 826 25.57 -19.82 7.10
CA ALA A 826 25.46 -19.08 5.85
C ALA A 826 23.98 -18.81 5.49
N PRO A 827 23.49 -17.58 5.67
CA PRO A 827 22.19 -17.16 5.17
C PRO A 827 22.24 -17.00 3.65
N ASN A 828 21.20 -17.46 2.94
CA ASN A 828 21.01 -17.26 1.51
C ASN A 828 19.55 -16.87 1.23
N GLY A 829 19.34 -15.81 0.45
CA GLY A 829 18.03 -15.22 0.17
C GLY A 829 17.59 -14.12 1.15
N GLU A 830 17.90 -14.23 2.45
CA GLU A 830 17.70 -13.18 3.46
C GLU A 830 18.58 -13.37 4.70
N SER A 831 18.80 -12.33 5.50
CA SER A 831 19.48 -12.44 6.81
C SER A 831 18.67 -13.26 7.80
N ALA A 832 19.35 -14.01 8.67
CA ALA A 832 18.75 -14.97 9.59
C ALA A 832 19.04 -14.63 11.06
N SER A 833 17.99 -14.31 11.82
CA SER A 833 18.03 -14.25 13.28
C SER A 833 18.00 -15.67 13.85
N THR A 834 19.07 -16.10 14.52
CA THR A 834 19.33 -17.53 14.76
C THR A 834 19.55 -17.87 16.23
N THR A 835 18.99 -19.00 16.68
CA THR A 835 19.39 -19.71 17.91
C THR A 835 19.79 -21.15 17.56
N LEU A 836 20.61 -21.79 18.40
CA LEU A 836 21.07 -23.15 18.16
C LEU A 836 21.28 -23.96 19.45
N LYS A 837 21.28 -25.29 19.31
CA LYS A 837 21.69 -26.24 20.33
C LYS A 837 22.87 -27.07 19.84
N LEU A 838 23.91 -27.18 20.66
CA LEU A 838 25.02 -28.10 20.43
C LEU A 838 24.72 -29.41 21.17
N THR A 839 24.96 -30.54 20.53
CA THR A 839 24.79 -31.86 21.13
C THR A 839 26.14 -32.55 21.19
N TYR A 840 26.38 -33.24 22.30
CA TYR A 840 27.60 -33.99 22.51
C TYR A 840 27.33 -35.28 23.25
N THR A 841 28.25 -36.23 23.13
CA THR A 841 28.29 -37.47 23.90
C THR A 841 29.58 -37.51 24.71
N THR A 842 29.52 -38.04 25.92
CA THR A 842 30.70 -38.20 26.78
C THR A 842 30.91 -39.65 27.18
N SER A 843 32.15 -39.97 27.53
CA SER A 843 32.52 -41.17 28.26
C SER A 843 33.46 -40.72 29.39
N GLY A 844 33.10 -40.99 30.65
CA GLY A 844 33.89 -40.59 31.82
C GLY A 844 33.76 -39.13 32.26
N ILE A 845 33.14 -38.26 31.45
CA ILE A 845 32.88 -36.83 31.75
C ILE A 845 31.39 -36.64 32.05
N ASP A 846 31.06 -36.02 33.19
CA ASP A 846 29.70 -35.63 33.54
C ASP A 846 29.37 -34.22 33.03
N ASP A 847 28.08 -33.89 32.82
CA ASP A 847 27.67 -32.55 32.38
C ASP A 847 28.15 -31.43 33.33
N GLY A 848 28.28 -31.73 34.63
CA GLY A 848 28.77 -30.80 35.64
C GLY A 848 30.27 -30.49 35.52
N ASP A 849 31.02 -31.29 34.77
CA ASP A 849 32.45 -31.09 34.54
C ASP A 849 32.72 -30.04 33.45
N ILE A 850 31.69 -29.67 32.68
CA ILE A 850 31.79 -28.71 31.58
C ILE A 850 31.21 -27.37 32.06
N ALA A 851 32.08 -26.37 32.26
CA ALA A 851 31.65 -25.02 32.60
C ALA A 851 30.93 -24.36 31.41
N SER A 852 30.15 -23.30 31.68
CA SER A 852 29.46 -22.54 30.63
C SER A 852 30.46 -21.97 29.63
N GLY A 853 30.55 -22.59 28.45
CA GLY A 853 31.34 -22.09 27.33
C GLY A 853 30.58 -21.05 26.50
N ASP A 854 31.31 -20.35 25.64
CA ASP A 854 30.75 -19.35 24.72
C ASP A 854 31.12 -19.64 23.26
N ILE A 855 30.33 -19.08 22.35
CA ILE A 855 30.58 -19.13 20.91
C ILE A 855 31.23 -17.82 20.48
N TYR A 856 32.36 -17.92 19.79
CA TYR A 856 33.14 -16.79 19.26
C TYR A 856 32.96 -16.68 17.75
N VAL A 857 33.01 -15.45 17.24
CA VAL A 857 33.03 -15.19 15.78
C VAL A 857 34.48 -15.27 15.31
N ASP A 858 34.81 -16.27 14.51
CA ASP A 858 36.13 -16.38 13.86
C ASP A 858 36.13 -15.49 12.62
N THR A 859 36.65 -14.27 12.78
CA THR A 859 36.54 -13.21 11.77
C THR A 859 37.61 -13.32 10.69
N ASP A 860 38.77 -13.92 11.02
CA ASP A 860 39.87 -14.10 10.08
C ASP A 860 39.92 -15.49 9.42
N ALA A 861 39.01 -16.38 9.84
CA ALA A 861 38.82 -17.75 9.38
C ALA A 861 40.02 -18.68 9.62
N ASN A 862 40.88 -18.36 10.59
CA ASN A 862 42.10 -19.12 10.88
C ASN A 862 41.85 -20.41 11.70
N GLY A 863 40.64 -20.58 12.24
CA GLY A 863 40.22 -21.72 13.06
C GLY A 863 40.60 -21.62 14.54
N ARG A 864 41.03 -20.47 15.05
CA ARG A 864 41.51 -20.27 16.42
C ARG A 864 40.93 -18.98 17.00
N VAL A 865 40.48 -19.05 18.25
CA VAL A 865 40.04 -17.89 19.03
C VAL A 865 41.26 -17.05 19.41
N ASN A 866 41.37 -15.86 18.84
CA ASN A 866 42.43 -14.89 19.16
C ASN A 866 41.92 -13.71 20.01
N GLY A 867 42.83 -12.91 20.57
CA GLY A 867 42.47 -11.82 21.50
C GLY A 867 41.66 -10.67 20.89
N ALA A 868 41.44 -10.64 19.57
CA ALA A 868 40.65 -9.63 18.89
C ALA A 868 39.22 -10.08 18.55
N GLU A 869 38.86 -11.34 18.82
CA GLU A 869 37.57 -11.92 18.43
C GLU A 869 36.52 -11.81 19.52
N ALA A 870 35.31 -11.40 19.11
CA ALA A 870 34.19 -11.17 20.01
C ALA A 870 33.31 -12.42 20.16
N THR A 871 32.65 -12.52 21.32
CA THR A 871 31.57 -13.50 21.53
C THR A 871 30.38 -13.19 20.63
N ALA A 872 29.81 -14.21 20.03
CA ALA A 872 28.75 -14.12 19.02
C ALA A 872 27.35 -13.81 19.60
N GLY A 873 27.21 -13.58 20.91
CA GLY A 873 25.95 -13.22 21.56
C GLY A 873 24.91 -14.35 21.68
N PHE A 874 25.29 -15.61 21.40
CA PHE A 874 24.42 -16.77 21.50
C PHE A 874 24.07 -17.19 22.94
N ASN A 875 24.79 -16.67 23.95
CA ASN A 875 24.54 -16.87 25.38
C ASN A 875 24.22 -18.33 25.75
N CYS A 876 25.22 -19.19 25.67
CA CYS A 876 25.06 -20.62 25.94
C CYS A 876 24.96 -20.87 27.45
N SER A 877 24.02 -21.74 27.84
CA SER A 877 23.87 -22.18 29.24
C SER A 877 24.79 -23.37 29.55
N PRO A 878 25.09 -23.64 30.84
CA PRO A 878 25.78 -24.86 31.23
C PRO A 878 25.11 -26.11 30.66
N PRO A 879 25.88 -27.17 30.34
CA PRO A 879 25.31 -28.34 29.68
C PRO A 879 24.32 -29.12 30.55
N SER A 880 23.35 -29.76 29.91
CA SER A 880 22.37 -30.62 30.58
C SER A 880 21.83 -31.68 29.62
N GLY A 881 21.94 -32.95 30.02
CA GLY A 881 21.51 -34.10 29.25
C GLY A 881 22.24 -34.25 27.90
N GLY A 882 23.56 -34.00 27.85
CA GLY A 882 24.33 -34.09 26.60
C GLY A 882 24.04 -32.96 25.60
N THR A 883 23.41 -31.87 26.05
CA THR A 883 23.03 -30.74 25.20
C THR A 883 23.47 -29.41 25.81
N ILE A 884 24.00 -28.52 24.98
CA ILE A 884 24.32 -27.13 25.31
C ILE A 884 23.31 -26.25 24.59
N THR A 885 22.45 -25.58 25.35
CA THR A 885 21.39 -24.73 24.80
C THR A 885 21.85 -23.27 24.75
N CYS A 886 21.86 -22.68 23.55
CA CYS A 886 22.22 -21.29 23.33
C CYS A 886 20.98 -20.48 22.92
N ASN A 887 20.39 -19.80 23.90
CA ASN A 887 19.11 -19.08 23.75
C ASN A 887 19.26 -17.61 23.33
N GLY A 888 20.49 -17.07 23.39
CA GLY A 888 20.80 -15.76 22.83
C GLY A 888 20.60 -15.77 21.31
N THR A 889 19.98 -14.70 20.81
CA THR A 889 19.62 -14.58 19.40
C THR A 889 20.64 -13.74 18.66
N THR A 890 21.25 -14.31 17.61
CA THR A 890 22.28 -13.64 16.80
C THR A 890 21.82 -13.49 15.36
N THR A 891 21.96 -12.29 14.79
CA THR A 891 21.62 -12.04 13.38
C THR A 891 22.80 -12.36 12.49
N VAL A 892 22.65 -13.35 11.61
CA VAL A 892 23.63 -13.72 10.59
C VAL A 892 23.21 -13.09 9.26
N SER A 893 24.01 -12.16 8.74
CA SER A 893 23.72 -11.44 7.48
C SER A 893 24.58 -11.87 6.29
N ALA A 894 25.67 -12.60 6.55
CA ALA A 894 26.57 -13.18 5.55
C ALA A 894 27.12 -14.51 6.08
N ALA A 895 27.86 -15.25 5.26
CA ALA A 895 28.47 -16.50 5.70
C ALA A 895 29.55 -16.25 6.76
N THR A 896 29.31 -16.73 7.98
CA THR A 896 30.13 -16.44 9.16
C THR A 896 30.59 -17.74 9.84
N ASN A 897 31.86 -17.73 10.26
CA ASN A 897 32.54 -18.82 10.92
C ASN A 897 32.45 -18.65 12.46
N TYR A 898 32.27 -19.75 13.18
CA TYR A 898 32.07 -19.77 14.63
C TYR A 898 32.88 -20.89 15.31
N ILE A 899 33.32 -20.62 16.54
CA ILE A 899 34.07 -21.56 17.38
C ILE A 899 33.43 -21.62 18.77
N TYR A 900 33.15 -22.82 19.28
CA TYR A 900 32.74 -23.05 20.65
C TYR A 900 33.95 -23.34 21.53
N LYS A 901 34.09 -22.60 22.63
CA LYS A 901 35.17 -22.74 23.60
C LYS A 901 34.59 -22.90 25.00
N ALA A 902 35.04 -23.91 25.74
CA ALA A 902 34.58 -24.20 27.10
C ALA A 902 35.73 -24.73 27.97
N THR A 903 35.52 -24.68 29.29
CA THR A 903 36.40 -25.33 30.26
C THR A 903 35.81 -26.68 30.64
N VAL A 904 36.60 -27.74 30.47
CA VAL A 904 36.26 -29.10 30.88
C VAL A 904 37.18 -29.48 32.04
N SER A 905 36.58 -29.98 33.12
CA SER A 905 37.26 -30.31 34.38
C SER A 905 37.15 -31.80 34.67
N ASN A 906 37.78 -32.25 35.77
CA ASN A 906 37.79 -33.64 36.24
C ASN A 906 38.24 -34.70 35.21
N LEU A 907 39.05 -34.32 34.22
CA LEU A 907 39.51 -35.20 33.13
C LEU A 907 40.49 -36.28 33.61
N ALA A 908 40.05 -37.53 33.56
CA ALA A 908 40.83 -38.73 33.79
C ALA A 908 41.25 -39.43 32.48
N THR A 909 42.25 -40.31 32.56
CA THR A 909 42.68 -41.12 31.41
C THR A 909 41.55 -42.04 30.95
N GLY A 910 41.21 -41.97 29.67
CA GLY A 910 40.07 -42.68 29.08
C GLY A 910 38.85 -41.80 28.86
N ASP A 911 38.80 -40.62 29.48
CA ASP A 911 37.69 -39.69 29.32
C ASP A 911 37.64 -39.11 27.91
N SER A 912 36.42 -38.94 27.39
CA SER A 912 36.20 -38.37 26.07
C SER A 912 34.91 -37.55 25.98
N ILE A 913 34.94 -36.56 25.10
CA ILE A 913 33.76 -35.79 24.65
C ILE A 913 33.75 -35.77 23.13
N THR A 914 32.58 -36.01 22.54
CA THR A 914 32.36 -35.91 21.08
C THR A 914 31.21 -34.96 20.82
N PHE A 915 31.48 -33.85 20.11
CA PHE A 915 30.46 -32.98 19.56
C PHE A 915 29.98 -33.58 18.23
N ASP A 916 28.70 -33.93 18.18
CA ASP A 916 28.06 -34.45 16.98
C ASP A 916 27.74 -33.32 15.99
N THR A 917 27.32 -33.68 14.78
CA THR A 917 26.83 -32.70 13.80
C THR A 917 25.65 -31.91 14.37
N ILE A 918 25.61 -30.59 14.15
CA ILE A 918 24.44 -29.78 14.49
C ILE A 918 23.29 -30.19 13.56
N SER A 919 22.33 -30.95 14.09
CA SER A 919 21.12 -31.32 13.36
C SER A 919 20.33 -30.08 12.93
N THR A 920 19.71 -30.14 11.75
CA THR A 920 18.79 -29.08 11.27
C THR A 920 17.64 -28.80 12.24
N SER A 921 17.24 -29.79 13.05
CA SER A 921 16.23 -29.62 14.12
C SER A 921 16.70 -28.69 15.23
N ASN A 922 18.01 -28.64 15.47
CA ASN A 922 18.66 -27.91 16.56
C ASN A 922 18.99 -26.47 16.20
N VAL A 923 18.66 -26.01 14.99
CA VAL A 923 18.93 -24.66 14.50
C VAL A 923 17.62 -23.97 14.17
N VAL A 924 17.34 -22.85 14.81
CA VAL A 924 16.15 -22.03 14.53
C VAL A 924 16.63 -20.76 13.84
N GLY A 925 16.35 -20.61 12.55
CA GLY A 925 16.57 -19.36 11.82
C GLY A 925 15.24 -18.66 11.52
N ILE A 926 15.16 -17.36 11.77
CA ILE A 926 14.02 -16.49 11.45
C ILE A 926 14.49 -15.42 10.47
N GLY A 927 13.86 -15.36 9.30
CA GLY A 927 14.20 -14.42 8.23
C GLY A 927 13.90 -12.97 8.58
N ALA A 928 14.71 -12.04 8.07
CA ALA A 928 14.50 -10.61 8.25
C ALA A 928 13.34 -10.05 7.40
N THR A 929 13.09 -10.65 6.24
CA THR A 929 12.05 -10.24 5.28
C THR A 929 10.77 -11.06 5.48
N SER A 930 10.89 -12.32 5.87
CA SER A 930 9.76 -13.25 6.06
C SER A 930 9.07 -13.17 7.44
N LYS A 931 9.12 -12.02 8.15
CA LYS A 931 8.79 -11.92 9.58
C LYS A 931 7.30 -12.11 9.92
N THR A 932 6.93 -13.35 10.22
CA THR A 932 5.85 -13.70 11.17
C THR A 932 6.43 -14.72 12.15
N TYR A 933 6.21 -14.52 13.45
CA TYR A 933 6.83 -15.27 14.57
C TYR A 933 6.56 -16.80 14.60
N THR A 934 5.89 -17.35 13.59
CA THR A 934 5.47 -18.76 13.51
C THR A 934 6.26 -19.58 12.47
N SER A 935 7.17 -18.97 11.70
CA SER A 935 7.65 -19.52 10.43
C SER A 935 9.20 -19.54 10.34
N ARG A 936 9.81 -20.74 10.46
CA ARG A 936 11.28 -20.99 10.40
C ARG A 936 11.82 -20.97 8.96
N LEU A 937 13.05 -20.46 8.76
CA LEU A 937 13.84 -20.64 7.54
C LEU A 937 14.12 -22.14 7.28
N THR A 938 14.40 -22.49 6.03
CA THR A 938 14.87 -23.85 5.69
C THR A 938 16.31 -23.99 6.15
N THR A 939 16.56 -24.92 7.09
CA THR A 939 17.92 -25.22 7.55
C THR A 939 18.49 -26.40 6.79
N THR A 940 19.74 -26.28 6.34
CA THR A 940 20.51 -27.39 5.74
C THR A 940 21.75 -27.63 6.60
N ALA A 941 22.18 -28.88 6.75
CA ALA A 941 23.34 -29.22 7.57
C ALA A 941 24.24 -30.21 6.82
N SER A 942 25.53 -29.88 6.70
CA SER A 942 26.57 -30.77 6.21
C SER A 942 27.89 -30.43 6.92
N MET A 943 28.18 -31.16 7.99
CA MET A 943 29.34 -30.93 8.85
C MET A 943 29.81 -32.24 9.47
N ASN A 944 31.06 -32.28 9.93
CA ASN A 944 31.67 -33.44 10.60
C ASN A 944 31.61 -33.31 12.13
N SER A 945 31.75 -34.43 12.85
CA SER A 945 31.88 -34.42 14.32
C SER A 945 33.30 -34.04 14.77
N ALA A 946 33.44 -33.62 16.03
CA ALA A 946 34.74 -33.41 16.68
C ALA A 946 34.83 -34.24 17.96
N THR A 947 35.91 -34.99 18.13
CA THR A 947 36.14 -35.87 19.29
C THR A 947 37.43 -35.47 20.00
N HIS A 948 37.37 -35.42 21.33
CA HIS A 948 38.53 -35.17 22.20
C HIS A 948 38.63 -36.29 23.25
N GLN A 949 39.80 -36.93 23.38
CA GLN A 949 40.01 -38.06 24.29
C GLN A 949 41.38 -37.99 24.98
N LYS A 950 41.38 -38.20 26.30
CA LYS A 950 42.63 -38.37 27.07
C LYS A 950 43.14 -39.82 26.94
N SER A 951 44.20 -40.08 26.18
CA SER A 951 44.69 -41.43 25.77
C SER A 951 45.74 -42.10 26.70
N LYS A 952 45.91 -43.43 26.57
CA LYS A 952 46.63 -44.41 27.46
C LYS A 952 48.05 -44.81 26.93
N ILE A 953 48.90 -45.62 27.59
CA ILE A 953 49.99 -45.37 28.57
C ILE A 953 51.07 -46.52 28.40
N ILE A 954 51.90 -46.56 27.32
CA ILE A 954 53.17 -47.36 27.14
C ILE A 954 54.03 -46.66 26.05
N ALA A 955 55.35 -46.51 26.25
CA ALA A 955 56.27 -45.94 25.24
C ALA A 955 57.27 -46.97 24.69
N PHE A 956 57.49 -46.96 23.37
CA PHE A 956 58.36 -47.89 22.63
C PHE A 956 59.21 -47.14 21.61
N SER A 957 60.53 -47.25 21.69
CA SER A 957 61.45 -46.49 20.83
C SER A 957 62.76 -47.24 20.62
N SER A 958 63.17 -47.44 19.37
CA SER A 958 64.58 -47.65 19.07
C SER A 958 65.39 -46.37 19.31
N ASP A 959 66.69 -46.48 19.53
CA ASP A 959 67.58 -45.32 19.68
C ASP A 959 67.71 -44.52 18.38
N TYR A 960 67.75 -45.20 17.23
CA TYR A 960 67.88 -44.58 15.92
C TYR A 960 67.20 -45.38 14.80
N SER A 961 66.89 -44.68 13.71
CA SER A 961 66.40 -45.26 12.47
C SER A 961 67.49 -46.05 11.74
N GLN A 962 67.13 -47.16 11.12
CA GLN A 962 68.10 -48.03 10.45
C GLN A 962 67.70 -48.28 9.00
N ASN A 963 68.66 -48.08 8.11
CA ASN A 963 68.55 -48.41 6.70
C ASN A 963 69.44 -49.62 6.43
N PHE A 964 68.86 -50.67 5.86
CA PHE A 964 69.57 -51.90 5.49
C PHE A 964 69.71 -51.95 3.97
N LEU A 965 70.82 -52.50 3.47
CA LEU A 965 71.00 -52.67 2.02
C LEU A 965 70.35 -53.96 1.55
N LEU A 966 69.72 -53.94 0.37
CA LEU A 966 69.23 -55.13 -0.33
C LEU A 966 70.35 -56.17 -0.49
N ASP A 967 70.05 -57.44 -0.17
CA ASP A 967 70.98 -58.56 -0.09
C ASP A 967 72.14 -58.36 0.91
N GLY A 968 71.98 -57.41 1.85
CA GLY A 968 72.95 -57.15 2.91
C GLY A 968 73.19 -58.36 3.81
N SER A 969 74.39 -58.43 4.39
CA SER A 969 74.69 -59.40 5.44
C SER A 969 73.89 -59.08 6.71
N LEU A 970 73.92 -59.99 7.68
CA LEU A 970 73.39 -59.80 9.03
C LEU A 970 73.77 -58.43 9.61
N ALA A 971 72.81 -57.73 10.23
CA ALA A 971 72.98 -56.38 10.77
C ALA A 971 72.39 -56.27 12.18
N ALA A 972 73.12 -55.66 13.12
CA ALA A 972 72.67 -55.48 14.49
C ALA A 972 71.42 -54.58 14.57
N MET A 973 70.51 -54.86 15.50
CA MET A 973 69.38 -53.97 15.80
C MET A 973 69.85 -52.73 16.55
N ALA A 974 69.22 -51.58 16.30
CA ALA A 974 69.33 -50.45 17.20
C ALA A 974 68.73 -50.86 18.55
N PRO A 975 69.39 -50.53 19.68
CA PRO A 975 68.81 -50.79 20.99
C PRO A 975 67.42 -50.19 21.10
N ILE A 976 66.53 -50.92 21.77
CA ILE A 976 65.13 -50.61 21.94
C ILE A 976 64.89 -50.29 23.41
N THR A 977 64.28 -49.15 23.68
CA THR A 977 63.77 -48.77 25.00
C THR A 977 62.27 -49.02 25.07
N ILE A 978 61.84 -49.82 26.04
CA ILE A 978 60.44 -50.02 26.41
C ILE A 978 60.24 -49.41 27.79
N ARG A 979 59.30 -48.48 27.90
CA ARG A 979 58.90 -47.88 29.17
C ARG A 979 57.45 -48.19 29.47
N VAL A 980 57.22 -48.87 30.58
CA VAL A 980 55.90 -49.26 31.06
C VAL A 980 55.39 -48.17 32.00
N TYR A 981 54.19 -47.69 31.73
CA TYR A 981 53.46 -46.77 32.59
C TYR A 981 52.16 -47.47 33.08
N ALA A 982 51.31 -46.82 33.88
CA ALA A 982 50.20 -47.49 34.57
C ALA A 982 49.19 -48.25 33.65
N ASN A 983 48.68 -49.40 34.15
CA ASN A 983 47.87 -50.46 33.49
C ASN A 983 48.67 -51.60 32.84
N GLN A 984 49.20 -52.49 33.68
CA GLN A 984 50.12 -53.57 33.31
C GLN A 984 49.48 -54.61 32.38
N LYS A 985 49.94 -54.65 31.14
CA LYS A 985 49.85 -55.83 30.27
C LYS A 985 51.18 -56.59 30.18
N ALA A 986 52.30 -55.98 30.57
CA ALA A 986 53.64 -56.59 30.55
C ALA A 986 53.91 -57.39 31.85
N THR A 987 53.45 -58.62 31.88
CA THR A 987 53.54 -59.51 33.05
C THR A 987 54.33 -60.77 32.74
N THR A 988 54.64 -61.54 33.78
CA THR A 988 55.25 -62.87 33.70
C THR A 988 54.47 -63.87 32.84
N SER A 989 53.15 -63.70 32.69
CA SER A 989 52.31 -64.58 31.88
C SER A 989 52.20 -64.16 30.42
N THR A 990 52.48 -62.89 30.09
CA THR A 990 52.30 -62.36 28.74
C THR A 990 53.61 -62.12 28.00
N GLY A 991 54.67 -61.67 28.69
CA GLY A 991 55.96 -61.29 28.11
C GLY A 991 55.89 -60.14 27.10
N PHE A 992 57.04 -59.77 26.51
CA PHE A 992 57.09 -58.79 25.41
C PHE A 992 57.19 -59.49 24.06
N ARG A 993 56.38 -59.04 23.09
CA ARG A 993 56.50 -59.45 21.68
C ARG A 993 56.78 -58.24 20.80
N ILE A 994 57.92 -58.24 20.13
CA ILE A 994 58.27 -57.22 19.15
C ILE A 994 58.15 -57.83 17.76
N LYS A 995 57.23 -57.30 16.95
CA LYS A 995 56.96 -57.79 15.60
C LYS A 995 57.52 -56.82 14.56
N ILE A 996 58.15 -57.41 13.55
CA ILE A 996 58.45 -56.74 12.29
C ILE A 996 57.17 -56.77 11.45
N PRO A 997 56.57 -55.63 11.08
CA PRO A 997 55.37 -55.60 10.24
C PRO A 997 55.64 -56.24 8.87
N THR A 998 54.58 -56.74 8.24
CA THR A 998 54.67 -57.45 6.95
C THR A 998 55.15 -56.57 5.79
N THR A 999 55.02 -55.26 5.95
CA THR A 999 55.50 -54.20 5.05
C THR A 999 57.03 -54.08 5.02
N LEU A 1000 57.75 -54.58 6.03
CA LEU A 1000 59.20 -54.61 6.09
C LEU A 1000 59.76 -55.96 5.66
N ASP A 1001 60.60 -55.99 4.62
CA ASP A 1001 61.14 -57.22 4.05
C ASP A 1001 62.50 -57.61 4.65
N PHE A 1002 62.49 -57.88 5.95
CA PHE A 1002 63.59 -58.53 6.67
C PHE A 1002 63.09 -59.32 7.88
N THR A 1003 63.92 -60.20 8.42
CA THR A 1003 63.58 -61.10 9.53
C THR A 1003 64.53 -60.92 10.70
N TRP A 1004 64.13 -61.36 11.89
CA TRP A 1004 65.08 -61.51 12.99
C TRP A 1004 66.08 -62.62 12.71
N ASP A 1005 67.33 -62.47 13.18
CA ASP A 1005 68.25 -63.59 13.19
C ASP A 1005 67.92 -64.56 14.34
N ILE A 1006 67.13 -65.58 14.05
CA ILE A 1006 66.67 -66.55 15.05
C ILE A 1006 67.79 -67.38 15.71
N THR A 1007 69.02 -67.35 15.17
CA THR A 1007 70.19 -67.98 15.82
C THR A 1007 70.83 -67.11 16.90
N ASP A 1008 70.51 -65.81 16.92
CA ASP A 1008 71.00 -64.83 17.87
C ASP A 1008 70.05 -64.71 19.07
N GLN A 1009 70.23 -65.58 20.07
CA GLN A 1009 69.31 -65.68 21.23
C GLN A 1009 69.81 -64.95 22.48
N SER A 1010 70.90 -64.18 22.39
CA SER A 1010 71.55 -63.55 23.54
C SER A 1010 71.44 -62.04 23.49
N ALA A 1011 70.35 -61.48 24.03
CA ALA A 1011 70.16 -60.04 24.13
C ALA A 1011 70.98 -59.42 25.28
N SER A 1012 71.44 -58.18 25.08
CA SER A 1012 71.92 -57.33 26.16
C SER A 1012 70.73 -56.57 26.76
N THR A 1013 70.58 -56.59 28.09
CA THR A 1013 69.51 -55.87 28.79
C THR A 1013 70.07 -54.72 29.65
N GLY A 1014 69.39 -53.58 29.64
CA GLY A 1014 69.74 -52.36 30.40
C GLY A 1014 68.49 -51.66 30.95
N GLY A 1015 68.66 -50.51 31.60
CA GLY A 1015 67.57 -49.78 32.27
C GLY A 1015 67.33 -50.21 33.72
N ASN A 1016 66.38 -49.54 34.40
CA ASN A 1016 66.09 -49.80 35.82
C ASN A 1016 65.33 -51.12 36.05
N ALA A 1017 64.74 -51.72 35.01
CA ALA A 1017 64.04 -53.00 35.05
C ALA A 1017 64.76 -54.13 34.31
N ALA A 1018 66.06 -53.99 34.02
CA ALA A 1018 66.85 -54.99 33.28
C ALA A 1018 66.83 -56.39 33.92
N ASN A 1019 66.78 -56.46 35.25
CA ASN A 1019 66.73 -57.71 36.02
C ASN A 1019 65.35 -58.40 36.01
N LYS A 1020 64.32 -57.76 35.43
CA LYS A 1020 62.97 -58.31 35.33
C LYS A 1020 62.72 -59.10 34.04
N VAL A 1021 63.66 -59.09 33.10
CA VAL A 1021 63.57 -59.83 31.82
C VAL A 1021 64.74 -60.80 31.67
N ASP A 1022 64.54 -61.83 30.84
CA ASP A 1022 65.63 -62.71 30.43
C ASP A 1022 66.51 -62.05 29.36
N ALA A 1023 67.83 -62.19 29.52
CA ALA A 1023 68.79 -61.91 28.45
C ALA A 1023 68.77 -62.99 27.35
N VAL A 1024 68.22 -64.18 27.64
CA VAL A 1024 68.00 -65.23 26.64
C VAL A 1024 66.61 -65.05 26.02
N VAL A 1025 66.56 -64.73 24.73
CA VAL A 1025 65.31 -64.44 24.01
C VAL A 1025 64.87 -65.63 23.15
N VAL A 1026 63.59 -65.66 22.80
CA VAL A 1026 63.00 -66.69 21.95
C VAL A 1026 62.38 -66.04 20.72
N PHE A 1027 62.48 -66.70 19.57
CA PHE A 1027 61.81 -66.28 18.34
C PHE A 1027 60.70 -67.29 18.00
N PRO A 1028 59.42 -66.98 18.30
CA PRO A 1028 58.31 -67.86 17.94
C PRO A 1028 58.21 -68.10 16.43
N ASP A 1029 58.60 -67.12 15.63
CA ASP A 1029 58.68 -67.15 14.18
C ASP A 1029 59.77 -66.19 13.68
N THR A 1030 59.92 -66.03 12.37
CA THR A 1030 60.98 -65.19 11.77
C THR A 1030 60.74 -63.67 11.88
N LYS A 1031 59.55 -63.21 12.27
CA LYS A 1031 59.15 -61.80 12.37
C LYS A 1031 58.85 -61.36 13.80
N THR A 1032 58.70 -62.29 14.73
CA THR A 1032 58.38 -62.02 16.13
C THR A 1032 59.57 -62.35 17.04
N LEU A 1033 60.02 -61.36 17.80
CA LEU A 1033 60.92 -61.53 18.95
C LEU A 1033 60.07 -61.64 20.22
N TYR A 1034 60.31 -62.65 21.05
CA TYR A 1034 59.69 -62.82 22.36
C TYR A 1034 60.73 -62.73 23.48
N ILE A 1035 60.43 -61.89 24.47
CA ILE A 1035 61.26 -61.68 25.65
C ILE A 1035 60.46 -62.10 26.88
N THR A 1036 60.99 -63.07 27.62
CA THR A 1036 60.39 -63.53 28.87
C THR A 1036 60.53 -62.46 29.94
N ILE A 1037 59.42 -62.18 30.62
CA ILE A 1037 59.38 -61.36 31.82
C ILE A 1037 59.41 -62.30 33.03
N ASN A 1038 60.39 -62.14 33.91
CA ASN A 1038 60.57 -62.91 35.14
C ASN A 1038 59.88 -62.28 36.35
N THR A 1039 59.56 -60.98 36.27
CA THR A 1039 58.84 -60.25 37.30
C THR A 1039 58.01 -59.17 36.64
N ASP A 1040 56.74 -59.04 37.05
CA ASP A 1040 55.82 -58.09 36.45
C ASP A 1040 56.39 -56.65 36.46
N PHE A 1041 56.23 -55.96 35.32
CA PHE A 1041 56.65 -54.58 35.17
C PHE A 1041 55.66 -53.65 35.85
N ILE A 1042 56.14 -52.70 36.64
CA ILE A 1042 55.33 -51.65 37.28
C ILE A 1042 55.45 -50.33 36.53
N ALA A 1043 54.55 -49.38 36.81
CA ALA A 1043 54.61 -48.05 36.20
C ALA A 1043 55.96 -47.37 36.53
N GLY A 1044 56.63 -46.84 35.52
CA GLY A 1044 57.95 -46.22 35.63
C GLY A 1044 59.12 -47.19 35.35
N ASP A 1045 58.85 -48.50 35.22
CA ASP A 1045 59.87 -49.45 34.79
C ASP A 1045 60.25 -49.22 33.32
N GLU A 1046 61.55 -49.24 33.07
CA GLU A 1046 62.17 -49.13 31.78
C GLU A 1046 63.16 -50.26 31.57
N VAL A 1047 63.05 -50.91 30.42
CA VAL A 1047 64.01 -51.90 29.96
C VAL A 1047 64.54 -51.52 28.59
N GLN A 1048 65.85 -51.61 28.45
CA GLN A 1048 66.56 -51.45 27.19
C GLN A 1048 66.99 -52.82 26.69
N ILE A 1049 66.70 -53.13 25.43
CA ILE A 1049 67.00 -54.41 24.78
C ILE A 1049 67.90 -54.12 23.58
N GLY A 1050 69.08 -54.73 23.55
CA GLY A 1050 70.04 -54.60 22.46
C GLY A 1050 70.77 -55.91 22.18
N GLY A 1051 71.80 -55.86 21.35
CA GLY A 1051 72.68 -57.00 21.09
C GLY A 1051 72.15 -58.04 20.10
N LEU A 1052 70.89 -57.94 19.67
CA LEU A 1052 70.30 -58.85 18.67
C LEU A 1052 70.51 -58.34 17.24
N SER A 1053 70.16 -59.16 16.25
CA SER A 1053 70.41 -58.86 14.83
C SER A 1053 69.21 -59.15 13.91
N PHE A 1054 69.14 -58.42 12.80
CA PHE A 1054 68.26 -58.66 11.66
C PHE A 1054 69.03 -59.35 10.52
N LYS A 1055 68.33 -60.14 9.69
CA LYS A 1055 68.84 -60.80 8.49
C LYS A 1055 67.78 -60.97 7.40
N ASN A 1056 68.20 -61.48 6.23
CA ASN A 1056 67.37 -61.76 5.06
C ASN A 1056 66.71 -60.49 4.47
N PHE A 1057 67.53 -59.51 4.07
CA PHE A 1057 67.10 -58.28 3.40
C PHE A 1057 66.84 -58.52 1.91
N SER A 1058 65.86 -59.34 1.55
CA SER A 1058 65.69 -59.92 0.19
C SER A 1058 64.91 -59.04 -0.82
N SER A 1059 64.24 -58.00 -0.35
CA SER A 1059 63.49 -57.05 -1.18
C SER A 1059 63.55 -55.65 -0.57
N ILE A 1060 63.41 -54.62 -1.43
CA ILE A 1060 63.25 -53.24 -0.99
C ILE A 1060 61.91 -53.13 -0.24
N SER A 1061 61.94 -52.47 0.91
CA SER A 1061 60.76 -52.13 1.69
C SER A 1061 60.80 -50.64 2.06
N GLY A 1062 59.65 -49.96 2.00
CA GLY A 1062 59.52 -48.57 2.43
C GLY A 1062 59.75 -48.40 3.94
N PRO A 1063 59.84 -47.15 4.43
CA PRO A 1063 60.00 -46.86 5.85
C PRO A 1063 58.76 -47.31 6.63
N ASP A 1064 58.98 -48.20 7.61
CA ASP A 1064 57.97 -48.61 8.58
C ASP A 1064 58.64 -48.88 9.93
N SER A 1065 57.85 -49.07 10.98
CA SER A 1065 58.29 -49.16 12.36
C SER A 1065 58.00 -50.51 12.98
N LEU A 1066 58.85 -50.93 13.93
CA LEU A 1066 58.58 -52.13 14.73
C LEU A 1066 57.33 -51.92 15.60
N GLN A 1067 56.68 -53.03 15.95
CA GLN A 1067 55.44 -53.01 16.73
C GLN A 1067 55.61 -53.80 18.02
N LEU A 1068 55.18 -53.22 19.14
CA LEU A 1068 55.20 -53.86 20.45
C LEU A 1068 53.80 -54.39 20.82
N TYR A 1069 53.79 -55.63 21.31
CA TYR A 1069 52.62 -56.32 21.82
C TYR A 1069 52.94 -56.84 23.23
N THR A 1070 52.00 -56.66 24.13
CA THR A 1070 52.13 -56.98 25.55
C THR A 1070 51.01 -57.88 26.06
N GLY A 1071 49.94 -58.13 25.31
CA GLY A 1071 48.78 -58.92 25.75
C GLY A 1071 48.89 -60.45 25.65
N GLY A 1072 50.06 -61.03 25.36
CA GLY A 1072 50.23 -62.48 25.21
C GLY A 1072 50.27 -62.98 23.76
N ALA A 1073 50.24 -64.30 23.55
CA ALA A 1073 50.44 -64.92 22.23
C ALA A 1073 49.28 -64.68 21.25
N ASP A 1074 48.06 -64.57 21.78
CA ASP A 1074 46.84 -64.37 21.00
C ASP A 1074 46.49 -62.88 20.79
N ASP A 1075 47.39 -61.97 21.20
CA ASP A 1075 47.16 -60.54 21.08
C ASP A 1075 47.26 -60.07 19.62
N ALA A 1076 46.14 -59.52 19.13
CA ALA A 1076 46.00 -59.00 17.78
C ALA A 1076 46.17 -57.47 17.70
N GLY A 1077 46.14 -56.75 18.84
CA GLY A 1077 46.23 -55.29 18.89
C GLY A 1077 47.64 -54.81 19.14
N VAL A 1078 48.15 -53.88 18.31
CA VAL A 1078 49.43 -53.20 18.57
C VAL A 1078 49.29 -52.33 19.81
N ASP A 1079 50.12 -52.54 20.84
CA ASP A 1079 50.09 -51.75 22.08
C ASP A 1079 51.00 -50.50 22.00
N ALA A 1080 52.09 -50.54 21.21
CA ALA A 1080 52.90 -49.37 20.88
C ALA A 1080 53.65 -49.54 19.55
N ILE A 1081 53.97 -48.43 18.88
CA ILE A 1081 54.72 -48.40 17.61
C ILE A 1081 56.06 -47.70 17.85
N ASP A 1082 57.13 -48.25 17.27
CA ASP A 1082 58.47 -47.66 17.35
C ASP A 1082 58.45 -46.28 16.68
N ASN A 1083 58.95 -45.27 17.38
CA ASN A 1083 59.07 -43.94 16.80
C ASN A 1083 60.22 -43.81 15.78
N LYS A 1084 61.04 -44.87 15.57
CA LYS A 1084 62.09 -44.91 14.56
C LYS A 1084 61.75 -45.87 13.42
N ILE A 1085 61.90 -45.34 12.21
CA ILE A 1085 61.72 -46.12 10.99
C ILE A 1085 62.87 -47.10 10.72
N LYS A 1086 62.52 -48.20 10.08
CA LYS A 1086 63.40 -49.22 9.49
C LYS A 1086 63.03 -49.36 8.01
N GLN A 1087 64.00 -49.61 7.16
CA GLN A 1087 63.75 -49.86 5.74
C GLN A 1087 64.88 -50.64 5.07
N VAL A 1088 64.57 -51.35 3.99
CA VAL A 1088 65.56 -51.97 3.10
C VAL A 1088 65.66 -51.15 1.82
N VAL A 1089 66.84 -50.63 1.54
CA VAL A 1089 67.13 -49.74 0.40
C VAL A 1089 68.13 -50.39 -0.56
N GLY A 1090 68.07 -50.07 -1.85
CA GLY A 1090 69.01 -50.59 -2.85
C GLY A 1090 70.41 -49.93 -2.80
N VAL A 1091 71.42 -50.61 -3.35
CA VAL A 1091 72.79 -50.10 -3.49
C VAL A 1091 72.90 -49.16 -4.71
N MET A 1092 73.20 -47.88 -4.54
CA MET A 1092 73.63 -46.96 -5.62
C MET A 1092 75.12 -47.13 -5.98
N GLY A 1093 75.45 -47.67 -7.16
CA GLY A 1093 76.82 -47.64 -7.73
C GLY A 1093 77.21 -46.28 -8.33
N THR A 1094 78.51 -45.94 -8.29
CA THR A 1094 79.15 -44.68 -8.74
C THR A 1094 79.65 -44.72 -10.20
N GLY A 1095 79.52 -43.62 -10.96
CA GLY A 1095 80.16 -43.45 -12.27
C GLY A 1095 79.82 -42.12 -12.98
N ALA A 1096 80.82 -41.23 -13.12
CA ALA A 1096 80.73 -39.89 -13.70
C ALA A 1096 81.29 -39.79 -15.13
N ALA A 1097 80.69 -38.96 -16.00
CA ALA A 1097 81.28 -38.45 -17.25
C ALA A 1097 80.66 -37.11 -17.68
N THR A 1098 81.51 -36.24 -18.23
CA THR A 1098 81.38 -34.80 -18.48
C THR A 1098 81.06 -34.43 -19.95
N ALA A 1099 80.11 -33.52 -20.22
CA ALA A 1099 79.98 -32.76 -21.48
C ALA A 1099 79.07 -31.49 -21.37
N THR A 1100 79.64 -30.35 -21.81
CA THR A 1100 79.04 -29.04 -22.24
C THR A 1100 78.47 -28.03 -21.23
N ASP A 1101 79.00 -26.81 -21.33
CA ASP A 1101 78.66 -25.53 -20.69
C ASP A 1101 77.29 -24.98 -21.16
N ALA A 1102 76.54 -24.41 -20.23
CA ALA A 1102 75.25 -23.70 -20.31
C ALA A 1102 74.17 -24.24 -21.26
N ALA A 1103 73.16 -24.98 -20.80
CA ALA A 1103 72.84 -25.48 -19.47
C ALA A 1103 72.07 -26.79 -19.70
N PRO A 1104 72.71 -27.97 -19.61
CA PRO A 1104 72.16 -29.18 -20.18
C PRO A 1104 71.84 -30.25 -19.14
N PHE A 1105 70.98 -31.19 -19.50
CA PHE A 1105 71.07 -32.61 -19.15
C PHE A 1105 71.85 -32.98 -17.85
N ALA A 1106 71.13 -33.29 -16.76
CA ALA A 1106 71.63 -34.17 -15.70
C ALA A 1106 70.49 -34.80 -14.89
N ILE A 1107 70.38 -36.13 -14.97
CA ILE A 1107 69.91 -36.96 -13.85
C ILE A 1107 71.13 -37.07 -12.91
N PRO A 1108 71.12 -36.63 -11.64
CA PRO A 1108 72.12 -37.04 -10.66
C PRO A 1108 71.61 -38.31 -9.94
N LEU A 1109 72.07 -39.51 -10.30
CA LEU A 1109 73.08 -40.22 -9.51
C LEU A 1109 74.37 -39.39 -9.35
N GLY A 1110 74.45 -38.61 -8.27
CA GLY A 1110 75.55 -38.73 -7.31
C GLY A 1110 74.94 -39.33 -6.04
N GLY A 1111 75.21 -40.57 -5.62
CA GLY A 1111 76.42 -41.33 -5.86
C GLY A 1111 77.60 -40.61 -5.19
N GLY A 1112 78.19 -41.06 -4.09
CA GLY A 1112 78.21 -42.42 -3.56
C GLY A 1112 77.63 -42.54 -2.15
N LEU A 1113 77.44 -43.72 -1.56
CA LEU A 1113 78.04 -45.02 -1.88
C LEU A 1113 79.47 -44.92 -2.43
N GLN A 1114 80.35 -44.29 -1.66
CA GLN A 1114 81.46 -45.06 -1.12
C GLN A 1114 80.95 -45.57 0.23
N ASN A 1115 80.67 -46.85 0.43
CA ASN A 1115 81.67 -47.92 0.45
C ASN A 1115 83.10 -47.44 0.74
N SER A 1116 83.34 -47.18 2.01
CA SER A 1116 84.58 -47.56 2.70
C SER A 1116 84.16 -47.73 4.16
N GLY A 1117 83.76 -48.89 4.62
CA GLY A 1117 84.33 -50.22 4.47
C GLY A 1117 83.74 -50.95 5.68
N VAL A 1118 83.41 -52.23 5.59
CA VAL A 1118 84.27 -53.28 6.15
C VAL A 1118 85.21 -52.75 7.25
N GLY A 1119 84.62 -52.25 8.33
CA GLY A 1119 85.22 -52.23 9.66
C GLY A 1119 84.48 -53.32 10.43
N THR A 1120 85.19 -54.42 10.65
CA THR A 1120 84.85 -55.54 11.52
C THR A 1120 84.02 -55.15 12.75
N PRO A 1121 83.15 -56.04 13.29
CA PRO A 1121 82.45 -55.76 14.55
C PRO A 1121 83.48 -55.38 15.62
N VAL A 1122 83.40 -54.15 16.11
CA VAL A 1122 83.86 -53.85 17.46
C VAL A 1122 82.59 -53.85 18.29
N GLU A 1123 82.43 -54.93 19.03
CA GLU A 1123 81.43 -55.10 20.08
C GLU A 1123 81.35 -53.82 20.95
N PRO A 1124 80.19 -53.13 21.03
CA PRO A 1124 80.02 -52.05 21.99
C PRO A 1124 79.64 -52.62 23.37
N PRO A 1125 80.13 -52.01 24.46
CA PRO A 1125 80.29 -52.66 25.76
C PRO A 1125 78.98 -52.67 26.57
N PRO A 1126 78.87 -53.57 27.58
CA PRO A 1126 77.69 -53.63 28.45
C PRO A 1126 77.52 -52.34 29.28
N PHE A 1127 76.26 -51.94 29.46
CA PHE A 1127 75.84 -50.73 30.19
C PHE A 1127 76.33 -50.73 31.66
N GLU A 1128 77.06 -49.69 32.09
CA GLU A 1128 77.40 -49.41 33.50
C GLU A 1128 76.33 -48.50 34.14
N GLN A 1129 75.83 -48.84 35.34
CA GLN A 1129 74.94 -48.00 36.17
C GLN A 1129 75.69 -47.37 37.37
N PRO A 1130 75.40 -46.09 37.71
CA PRO A 1130 75.57 -45.64 39.09
C PRO A 1130 74.37 -44.86 39.68
N GLN A 1131 73.95 -45.38 40.84
CA GLN A 1131 73.36 -44.82 42.07
C GLN A 1131 72.66 -43.44 42.10
N GLY A 1132 71.42 -43.46 42.60
CA GLY A 1132 70.67 -42.29 43.04
C GLY A 1132 70.88 -41.91 44.51
N GLY A 1133 70.43 -40.71 44.86
CA GLY A 1133 70.34 -40.25 46.24
C GLY A 1133 69.80 -38.82 46.38
N GLY A 1134 68.58 -38.70 46.93
CA GLY A 1134 68.34 -37.93 48.15
C GLY A 1134 68.30 -36.39 48.09
N THR A 1135 67.07 -35.89 48.02
CA THR A 1135 66.46 -34.77 48.79
C THR A 1135 67.31 -33.99 49.80
N ASP A 1136 67.19 -32.64 49.79
CA ASP A 1136 66.60 -31.91 50.94
C ASP A 1136 66.20 -30.44 50.67
N GLN A 1137 64.96 -30.13 51.07
CA GLN A 1137 64.44 -28.98 51.85
C GLN A 1137 64.65 -27.48 51.51
N GLY A 1138 63.51 -26.78 51.57
CA GLY A 1138 63.33 -25.40 52.09
C GLY A 1138 63.07 -24.35 51.01
N GLY A 1139 62.03 -23.52 51.01
CA GLY A 1139 60.97 -23.18 51.96
C GLY A 1139 60.47 -21.77 51.59
N GLY A 1140 59.22 -21.43 51.92
CA GLY A 1140 58.80 -20.02 52.07
C GLY A 1140 57.69 -19.49 51.14
N THR A 1141 56.51 -19.35 51.76
CA THR A 1141 55.53 -18.24 51.63
C THR A 1141 54.81 -17.98 50.30
N THR A 1142 53.48 -18.15 50.38
CA THR A 1142 52.36 -17.81 49.49
C THR A 1142 52.10 -16.27 49.41
N PRO A 1143 51.09 -15.71 48.67
CA PRO A 1143 49.96 -16.31 47.91
C PRO A 1143 49.59 -15.65 46.54
N SER A 1144 48.52 -16.19 45.92
CA SER A 1144 47.68 -15.70 44.79
C SER A 1144 48.34 -15.63 43.41
N GLU A 1145 47.78 -16.16 42.32
CA GLU A 1145 46.45 -16.69 41.99
C GLU A 1145 46.55 -18.10 41.39
#